data_AF-A0A9P1BL50-F1
#
_entry.id   AF-A0A9P1BL50-F1
#
_cell.length_a   1.000
_cell.length_b   1.000
_cell.length_c   1.000
_cell.angle_alpha   90.00
_cell.angle_beta   90.00
_cell.angle_gamma   90.00
#
_symmetry.space_group_name_H-M   'P 1'
#
loop_
_entity.id
_entity.type
_entity.pdbx_description
1 polymer ?
#
loop_
_entity_poly.entity_id
_entity_poly.type
_entity_poly.pdbx_seq_one_letter_code
_entity_poly.pdbx_strand_id
1 'polypeptide(L)'
;MRELVHVQGGQCGNQIGAKFWEVIADEHGIDPTGTYHGDSDLQLERINVYFNEATGGRYVPRAVLMDLEPGTMDSVRAGPFGQLFRPDNFVFGQTGAGNNWAKGHYTEGAELIDSVLDVVRKEAEGCDCLQGFQLCHSLGGGTGAGMGTLLISKVREEYPDRIMETFSVIPSPKVSDTVVEPYNAVLSFHQLVENSDESFLLDNEALYDICFRTLKLTTPTYGDLNHLVSAAMSGVTCCLRFPGQLNCDLRKIAVNLVPFPRLHFFMTGFAPLTSRGSQQYRALTASVCDIPPKGLKMAVAFAGNSTAIQEMFKRERINVYFNEATGGRYVPRAVLMDLEPGTMDSVRAGPFGQLFRPDNFVFGQTGAGNNWAKGHYTEGAELIDSVLDVVRKEAEGCDCLQGFQLCHSLGGGTGAGMGTLLISKVREEYPDRIMETFSVIPSPKVSDTVVEPYNAVLSFHQLVENSDESFLLDNEALYDICFRTLKLTTPTYGDLNHLVSAAMSGVTCCLRFPGQLNCDLRKIAVNLVPFPRLHFFMTGFAPLTSRGSQQYRALTEVDEQMLNVQNKNSSYFVEWIPNNIKASVCDIPPKGLKMAVAFAGNSTAIQEMFKRVAEYFTAMFRRKAFLHWYTGEGMDEMEFTEAESNMNDLVSEYQQYQDATAEEEGVDRWLCRNCPASCGLSNSGRFRTVQCLGDQGGQCGNQIGAKFWEVIADEHGIDPTGTYHGDSDLQLERINVYFNEATGGRYVPRAVLMDLEPGTMDSVRAGPFGQLFRPDNFVFGQTGAGNNWAKGHYTEGAELIDSVLDVVRKEAEGCDCLQGFQLCHSLGGGTGAGMGTLLISKVREEYPDRIMETFSVIPSPKVSDTVVEPYNAVLSFHQLVENSDESFLLDNEALYDICFRTLKLTTPTYGDLNHLVSAAMSGVTCCLRFPGQLNCDLRKIAVNLVPFPRLHFFMTGFAPLTSRGSQQYRALTVPELTQQMFDAKNMMCAADPRHGRYLTAAALFRGRMSTKEVDEQMLNVQNKNSSYFVEWIPNNIKASVCDIPPKGLKMAVAFAGNSTATQEMFKRVAEYFTAMFRRKAFLHWYTGEGMDEMEFTEAESNMNDLVSEYQQYQDATAEEEGEFDEEEGEYDG
;
A
#
# COMPACT_ATOMS: atom_id res chain seq x y z
N MET A 1 -5.74 -31.46 -8.17
CA MET A 1 -7.17 -31.30 -7.82
C MET A 1 -7.24 -31.15 -6.32
N ARG A 2 -8.17 -30.37 -5.80
CA ARG A 2 -8.25 -30.06 -4.38
C ARG A 2 -9.64 -30.37 -3.88
N GLU A 3 -9.74 -31.08 -2.79
CA GLU A 3 -10.99 -31.70 -2.34
C GLU A 3 -11.34 -31.21 -0.94
N LEU A 4 -12.64 -31.06 -0.69
CA LEU A 4 -13.19 -30.58 0.57
C LEU A 4 -14.15 -31.60 1.16
N VAL A 5 -14.07 -31.78 2.47
CA VAL A 5 -15.06 -32.54 3.22
C VAL A 5 -16.02 -31.54 3.87
N HIS A 6 -17.29 -31.65 3.51
CA HIS A 6 -18.34 -30.76 4.03
C HIS A 6 -19.06 -31.43 5.20
N VAL A 7 -19.08 -30.77 6.35
CA VAL A 7 -19.70 -31.28 7.58
C VAL A 7 -20.90 -30.43 7.97
N GLN A 8 -22.02 -31.07 8.30
CA GLN A 8 -23.27 -30.41 8.65
C GLN A 8 -23.65 -30.76 10.09
N GLY A 9 -23.72 -29.75 10.95
CA GLY A 9 -23.91 -29.90 12.39
C GLY A 9 -25.26 -29.41 12.90
N GLY A 10 -26.06 -30.33 13.44
CA GLY A 10 -27.33 -30.07 14.11
C GLY A 10 -28.46 -29.65 13.17
N GLN A 11 -29.65 -29.45 13.74
CA GLN A 11 -30.88 -29.19 12.96
C GLN A 11 -30.74 -28.05 11.93
N CYS A 12 -30.18 -26.91 12.34
CA CYS A 12 -29.98 -25.76 11.46
C CYS A 12 -28.94 -26.05 10.36
N GLY A 13 -27.78 -26.61 10.72
CA GLY A 13 -26.71 -26.94 9.77
C GLY A 13 -27.16 -27.96 8.72
N ASN A 14 -27.91 -28.99 9.12
CA ASN A 14 -28.43 -30.02 8.23
C ASN A 14 -29.49 -29.47 7.25
N GLN A 15 -30.35 -28.54 7.69
CA GLN A 15 -31.35 -27.93 6.81
C GLN A 15 -30.74 -26.96 5.79
N ILE A 16 -29.77 -26.14 6.21
CA ILE A 16 -29.00 -25.26 5.31
C ILE A 16 -28.20 -26.11 4.32
N GLY A 17 -27.53 -27.13 4.84
CA GLY A 17 -26.75 -28.07 4.06
C GLY A 17 -27.56 -28.79 2.98
N ALA A 18 -28.77 -29.26 3.30
CA ALA A 18 -29.65 -29.87 2.31
C ALA A 18 -30.00 -28.89 1.16
N LYS A 19 -30.23 -27.60 1.47
CA LYS A 19 -30.45 -26.56 0.46
C LYS A 19 -29.19 -26.17 -0.31
N PHE A 20 -28.02 -26.27 0.31
CA PHE A 20 -26.73 -26.06 -0.36
C PHE A 20 -26.46 -27.13 -1.41
N TRP A 21 -26.73 -28.40 -1.10
CA TRP A 21 -26.56 -29.49 -2.06
C TRP A 21 -27.56 -29.45 -3.21
N GLU A 22 -28.81 -28.99 -2.97
CA GLU A 22 -29.78 -28.71 -4.06
C GLU A 22 -29.19 -27.70 -5.06
N VAL A 23 -28.64 -26.58 -4.57
CA VAL A 23 -28.08 -25.51 -5.41
C VAL A 23 -26.84 -25.99 -6.17
N ILE A 24 -25.91 -26.67 -5.50
CA ILE A 24 -24.69 -27.18 -6.14
C ILE A 24 -25.00 -28.25 -7.19
N ALA A 25 -25.93 -29.17 -6.90
CA ALA A 25 -26.32 -30.21 -7.86
C ALA A 25 -26.93 -29.57 -9.12
N ASP A 26 -27.81 -28.57 -8.96
CA ASP A 26 -28.38 -27.82 -10.08
C ASP A 26 -27.31 -27.08 -10.89
N GLU A 27 -26.29 -26.48 -10.24
CA GLU A 27 -25.19 -25.77 -10.92
C GLU A 27 -24.27 -26.69 -11.74
N HIS A 28 -23.99 -27.89 -11.23
CA HIS A 28 -23.21 -28.90 -11.94
C HIS A 28 -24.06 -29.80 -12.85
N GLY A 29 -25.38 -29.59 -12.92
CA GLY A 29 -26.28 -30.38 -13.77
C GLY A 29 -26.41 -31.85 -13.33
N ILE A 30 -26.28 -32.13 -12.03
CA ILE A 30 -26.42 -33.46 -11.46
C ILE A 30 -27.87 -33.65 -11.02
N ASP A 31 -28.51 -34.72 -11.48
CA ASP A 31 -29.88 -35.03 -11.08
C ASP A 31 -29.96 -35.61 -9.64
N PRO A 32 -31.16 -35.75 -9.06
CA PRO A 32 -31.32 -36.38 -7.75
C PRO A 32 -30.86 -37.85 -7.68
N THR A 33 -30.64 -38.50 -8.82
CA THR A 33 -30.10 -39.86 -8.90
C THR A 33 -28.57 -39.87 -8.90
N GLY A 34 -27.89 -38.72 -8.99
CA GLY A 34 -26.44 -38.60 -9.07
C GLY A 34 -25.87 -38.75 -10.48
N THR A 35 -26.71 -38.72 -11.50
CA THR A 35 -26.34 -38.80 -12.92
C THR A 35 -26.15 -37.41 -13.50
N TYR A 36 -25.09 -37.20 -14.28
CA TYR A 36 -24.82 -35.93 -14.92
C TYR A 36 -25.69 -35.72 -16.18
N HIS A 37 -26.38 -34.58 -16.22
CA HIS A 37 -27.20 -34.09 -17.33
C HIS A 37 -26.88 -32.61 -17.66
N GLY A 38 -25.63 -32.19 -17.45
CA GLY A 38 -25.17 -30.83 -17.74
C GLY A 38 -24.92 -30.54 -19.22
N ASP A 39 -24.80 -29.25 -19.56
CA ASP A 39 -24.69 -28.76 -20.95
C ASP A 39 -23.26 -28.33 -21.32
N SER A 40 -22.32 -28.28 -20.36
CA SER A 40 -20.99 -27.69 -20.57
C SER A 40 -19.86 -28.47 -19.89
N ASP A 41 -18.75 -28.64 -20.61
CA ASP A 41 -17.58 -29.39 -20.12
C ASP A 41 -16.91 -28.74 -18.89
N LEU A 42 -17.02 -27.43 -18.67
CA LEU A 42 -16.45 -26.78 -17.47
C LEU A 42 -17.22 -27.12 -16.19
N GLN A 43 -18.45 -27.67 -16.29
CA GLN A 43 -19.20 -28.18 -15.14
C GLN A 43 -18.58 -29.46 -14.57
N LEU A 44 -17.83 -30.21 -15.39
CA LEU A 44 -17.17 -31.46 -15.02
C LEU A 44 -15.71 -31.27 -14.59
N GLU A 45 -15.07 -30.15 -14.96
CA GLU A 45 -13.62 -29.95 -14.79
C GLU A 45 -13.15 -29.95 -13.31
N ARG A 46 -13.99 -29.48 -12.38
CA ARG A 46 -13.69 -29.43 -10.93
C ARG A 46 -14.80 -30.03 -10.05
N ILE A 47 -15.59 -30.95 -10.60
CA ILE A 47 -16.66 -31.62 -9.86
C ILE A 47 -16.14 -32.39 -8.62
N ASN A 48 -14.90 -32.87 -8.69
CA ASN A 48 -14.23 -33.64 -7.64
C ASN A 48 -13.97 -32.86 -6.33
N VAL A 49 -14.14 -31.52 -6.34
CA VAL A 49 -13.98 -30.68 -5.14
C VAL A 49 -14.97 -31.11 -4.05
N TYR A 50 -16.23 -31.37 -4.43
CA TYR A 50 -17.32 -31.71 -3.51
C TYR A 50 -17.93 -33.09 -3.77
N PHE A 51 -17.78 -33.64 -4.97
CA PHE A 51 -18.32 -34.96 -5.32
C PHE A 51 -17.22 -36.00 -5.44
N ASN A 52 -17.58 -37.24 -5.19
CA ASN A 52 -16.79 -38.43 -5.45
C ASN A 52 -17.48 -39.25 -6.55
N GLU A 53 -16.74 -39.69 -7.56
CA GLU A 53 -17.27 -40.51 -8.65
C GLU A 53 -17.36 -41.99 -8.21
N ALA A 54 -18.57 -42.46 -7.96
CA ALA A 54 -18.84 -43.86 -7.64
C ALA A 54 -18.93 -44.73 -8.90
N THR A 55 -18.77 -46.04 -8.73
CA THR A 55 -18.88 -47.04 -9.79
C THR A 55 -20.21 -46.92 -10.53
N GLY A 56 -20.15 -46.71 -11.85
CA GLY A 56 -21.33 -46.53 -12.71
C GLY A 56 -21.59 -45.10 -13.18
N GLY A 57 -20.64 -44.17 -13.00
CA GLY A 57 -20.77 -42.77 -13.46
C GLY A 57 -21.70 -41.93 -12.59
N ARG A 58 -21.84 -42.31 -11.31
CA ARG A 58 -22.71 -41.65 -10.33
C ARG A 58 -21.88 -40.75 -9.42
N TYR A 59 -22.21 -39.46 -9.34
CA TYR A 59 -21.54 -38.51 -8.47
C TYR A 59 -22.20 -38.47 -7.08
N VAL A 60 -21.40 -38.65 -6.04
CA VAL A 60 -21.84 -38.73 -4.63
C VAL A 60 -21.18 -37.62 -3.81
N PRO A 61 -21.93 -36.77 -3.09
CA PRO A 61 -21.40 -35.72 -2.22
C PRO A 61 -20.46 -36.24 -1.13
N ARG A 62 -19.33 -35.54 -0.92
CA ARG A 62 -18.43 -35.70 0.24
C ARG A 62 -18.99 -34.92 1.44
N ALA A 63 -20.14 -35.38 1.93
CA ALA A 63 -20.85 -34.74 3.04
C ALA A 63 -20.96 -35.68 4.25
N VAL A 64 -20.73 -35.14 5.45
CA VAL A 64 -20.99 -35.80 6.74
C VAL A 64 -22.09 -35.05 7.46
N LEU A 65 -23.16 -35.74 7.84
CA LEU A 65 -24.31 -35.14 8.53
C LEU A 65 -24.36 -35.67 9.95
N MET A 66 -24.41 -34.76 10.92
CA MET A 66 -24.51 -35.11 12.34
C MET A 66 -25.66 -34.38 13.03
N ASP A 67 -26.39 -35.09 13.88
CA ASP A 67 -27.43 -34.52 14.74
C ASP A 67 -27.61 -35.38 16.00
N LEU A 68 -27.94 -34.78 17.14
CA LEU A 68 -28.29 -35.55 18.33
C LEU A 68 -29.75 -36.03 18.29
N GLU A 69 -30.54 -35.52 17.34
CA GLU A 69 -31.94 -35.87 17.15
C GLU A 69 -32.20 -36.57 15.80
N PRO A 70 -32.91 -37.71 15.78
CA PRO A 70 -33.16 -38.46 14.54
C PRO A 70 -34.18 -37.78 13.60
N GLY A 71 -35.04 -36.90 14.13
CA GLY A 71 -36.13 -36.28 13.37
C GLY A 71 -35.66 -35.42 12.20
N THR A 72 -34.56 -34.68 12.38
CA THR A 72 -33.97 -33.87 11.29
C THR A 72 -33.44 -34.77 10.17
N MET A 73 -32.79 -35.88 10.53
CA MET A 73 -32.18 -36.79 9.57
C MET A 73 -33.22 -37.49 8.69
N ASP A 74 -34.35 -37.91 9.29
CA ASP A 74 -35.46 -38.48 8.55
C ASP A 74 -36.05 -37.47 7.54
N SER A 75 -36.11 -36.20 7.91
CA SER A 75 -36.56 -35.13 7.01
C SER A 75 -35.61 -34.89 5.84
N VAL A 76 -34.29 -34.94 6.06
CA VAL A 76 -33.28 -34.79 4.98
C VAL A 76 -33.32 -36.00 4.07
N ARG A 77 -33.45 -37.21 4.62
CA ARG A 77 -33.54 -38.47 3.87
C ARG A 77 -34.81 -38.57 3.03
N ALA A 78 -35.93 -38.05 3.53
CA ALA A 78 -37.19 -37.95 2.78
C ALA A 78 -37.21 -36.82 1.74
N GLY A 79 -36.21 -35.93 1.77
CA GLY A 79 -36.07 -34.82 0.84
C GLY A 79 -35.70 -35.25 -0.59
N PRO A 80 -35.85 -34.36 -1.58
CA PRO A 80 -35.66 -34.66 -3.00
C PRO A 80 -34.25 -35.18 -3.34
N PHE A 81 -33.21 -34.73 -2.63
CA PHE A 81 -31.82 -35.17 -2.80
C PHE A 81 -31.34 -36.14 -1.71
N GLY A 82 -32.24 -36.68 -0.87
CA GLY A 82 -31.88 -37.58 0.22
C GLY A 82 -31.21 -38.89 -0.22
N GLN A 83 -31.52 -39.37 -1.44
CA GLN A 83 -30.92 -40.58 -2.03
C GLN A 83 -29.51 -40.37 -2.60
N LEU A 84 -29.05 -39.11 -2.65
CA LEU A 84 -27.74 -38.73 -3.17
C LEU A 84 -26.63 -38.95 -2.13
N PHE A 85 -26.94 -38.80 -0.85
CA PHE A 85 -25.99 -38.99 0.26
C PHE A 85 -25.74 -40.47 0.57
N ARG A 86 -24.54 -40.80 1.03
CA ARG A 86 -24.22 -42.15 1.51
C ARG A 86 -24.97 -42.42 2.82
N PRO A 87 -25.69 -43.56 2.96
CA PRO A 87 -26.35 -43.92 4.21
C PRO A 87 -25.39 -43.99 5.41
N ASP A 88 -24.14 -44.38 5.16
CA ASP A 88 -23.07 -44.48 6.17
C ASP A 88 -22.62 -43.11 6.72
N ASN A 89 -22.95 -42.00 6.06
CA ASN A 89 -22.50 -40.66 6.44
C ASN A 89 -23.50 -39.92 7.35
N PHE A 90 -24.61 -40.58 7.72
CA PHE A 90 -25.60 -40.06 8.66
C PHE A 90 -25.28 -40.57 10.08
N VAL A 91 -24.84 -39.67 10.96
CA VAL A 91 -24.51 -40.01 12.36
C VAL A 91 -25.47 -39.32 13.31
N PHE A 92 -26.32 -40.09 14.00
CA PHE A 92 -27.31 -39.52 14.92
C PHE A 92 -27.36 -40.12 16.32
N GLY A 93 -27.69 -39.27 17.29
CA GLY A 93 -27.96 -39.64 18.68
C GLY A 93 -29.39 -40.12 18.92
N GLN A 94 -29.63 -40.62 20.14
CA GLN A 94 -30.98 -41.00 20.61
C GLN A 94 -31.64 -39.91 21.46
N THR A 95 -30.87 -38.91 21.90
CA THR A 95 -31.20 -37.92 22.94
C THR A 95 -30.75 -36.53 22.53
N GLY A 96 -31.64 -35.54 22.56
CA GLY A 96 -31.32 -34.16 22.18
C GLY A 96 -30.49 -33.39 23.21
N ALA A 97 -29.79 -32.35 22.74
CA ALA A 97 -29.02 -31.43 23.57
C ALA A 97 -29.87 -30.37 24.31
N GLY A 98 -31.18 -30.27 24.02
CA GLY A 98 -32.10 -29.35 24.70
C GLY A 98 -31.68 -27.88 24.62
N ASN A 99 -31.08 -27.46 23.50
CA ASN A 99 -30.50 -26.14 23.29
C ASN A 99 -29.41 -25.71 24.29
N ASN A 100 -28.76 -26.65 24.99
CA ASN A 100 -27.68 -26.34 25.93
C ASN A 100 -26.31 -26.69 25.33
N TRP A 101 -25.43 -25.68 25.19
CA TRP A 101 -24.07 -25.86 24.67
C TRP A 101 -23.26 -26.87 25.49
N ALA A 102 -23.31 -26.81 26.82
CA ALA A 102 -22.52 -27.70 27.69
C ALA A 102 -22.95 -29.18 27.53
N LYS A 103 -24.24 -29.41 27.29
CA LYS A 103 -24.77 -30.76 27.04
C LYS A 103 -24.29 -31.31 25.69
N GLY A 104 -24.18 -30.44 24.69
CA GLY A 104 -23.59 -30.77 23.39
C GLY A 104 -22.07 -30.97 23.46
N HIS A 105 -21.35 -30.18 24.26
CA HIS A 105 -19.89 -30.17 24.27
C HIS A 105 -19.26 -31.19 25.23
N TYR A 106 -19.85 -31.41 26.41
CA TYR A 106 -19.23 -32.22 27.47
C TYR A 106 -19.94 -33.56 27.75
N THR A 107 -21.19 -33.75 27.31
CA THR A 107 -21.95 -34.97 27.63
C THR A 107 -22.39 -35.71 26.38
N GLU A 108 -23.51 -35.33 25.76
CA GLU A 108 -24.18 -36.15 24.73
C GLU A 108 -23.43 -36.07 23.39
N GLY A 109 -22.92 -34.89 23.04
CA GLY A 109 -22.11 -34.75 21.82
C GLY A 109 -20.72 -35.38 21.96
N ALA A 110 -20.15 -35.42 23.18
CA ALA A 110 -18.88 -36.10 23.43
C ALA A 110 -18.99 -37.63 23.30
N GLU A 111 -20.15 -38.22 23.57
CA GLU A 111 -20.38 -39.66 23.33
C GLU A 111 -20.49 -40.00 21.84
N LEU A 112 -21.01 -39.07 21.02
CA LEU A 112 -21.22 -39.28 19.58
C LEU A 112 -20.04 -38.80 18.71
N ILE A 113 -19.14 -37.97 19.25
CA ILE A 113 -18.07 -37.31 18.47
C ILE A 113 -17.09 -38.31 17.85
N ASP A 114 -16.74 -39.39 18.55
CA ASP A 114 -15.80 -40.39 18.04
C ASP A 114 -16.36 -41.10 16.80
N SER A 115 -17.66 -41.37 16.81
CA SER A 115 -18.35 -41.96 15.64
C SER A 115 -18.41 -40.97 14.46
N VAL A 116 -18.56 -39.67 14.72
CA VAL A 116 -18.51 -38.64 13.67
C VAL A 116 -17.09 -38.52 13.12
N LEU A 117 -16.08 -38.49 13.98
CA LEU A 117 -14.67 -38.41 13.58
C LEU A 117 -14.25 -39.61 12.72
N ASP A 118 -14.71 -40.82 13.04
CA ASP A 118 -14.43 -42.01 12.21
C ASP A 118 -15.01 -41.88 10.79
N VAL A 119 -16.19 -41.27 10.65
CA VAL A 119 -16.78 -41.00 9.33
C VAL A 119 -16.03 -39.87 8.60
N VAL A 120 -15.64 -38.81 9.32
CA VAL A 120 -14.80 -37.73 8.76
C VAL A 120 -13.46 -38.26 8.28
N ARG A 121 -12.81 -39.15 9.05
CA ARG A 121 -11.58 -39.86 8.65
C ARG A 121 -11.79 -40.66 7.38
N LYS A 122 -12.85 -41.47 7.32
CA LYS A 122 -13.15 -42.30 6.13
C LYS A 122 -13.35 -41.45 4.87
N GLU A 123 -14.00 -40.29 4.97
CA GLU A 123 -14.16 -39.37 3.84
C GLU A 123 -12.87 -38.59 3.52
N ALA A 124 -12.07 -38.24 4.53
CA ALA A 124 -10.76 -37.61 4.37
C ALA A 124 -9.73 -38.55 3.70
N GLU A 125 -9.69 -39.83 4.09
CA GLU A 125 -8.89 -40.89 3.47
C GLU A 125 -9.35 -41.18 2.03
N GLY A 126 -10.64 -40.97 1.74
CA GLY A 126 -11.20 -41.04 0.39
C GLY A 126 -10.83 -39.85 -0.49
N CYS A 127 -10.05 -38.88 0.00
CA CYS A 127 -9.56 -37.74 -0.77
C CYS A 127 -8.14 -37.99 -1.31
N ASP A 128 -7.92 -37.70 -2.60
CA ASP A 128 -6.58 -37.70 -3.22
C ASP A 128 -5.74 -36.50 -2.73
N CYS A 129 -6.39 -35.35 -2.49
CA CYS A 129 -5.74 -34.13 -2.02
C CYS A 129 -6.70 -33.25 -1.22
N LEU A 130 -6.82 -33.56 0.08
CA LEU A 130 -7.65 -32.80 1.02
C LEU A 130 -7.07 -31.40 1.26
N GLN A 131 -7.85 -30.37 0.91
CA GLN A 131 -7.49 -28.97 1.13
C GLN A 131 -7.90 -28.48 2.52
N GLY A 132 -9.04 -28.94 3.03
CA GLY A 132 -9.61 -28.47 4.28
C GLY A 132 -11.00 -29.04 4.54
N PHE A 133 -11.56 -28.63 5.67
CA PHE A 133 -12.90 -28.99 6.12
C PHE A 133 -13.80 -27.75 6.08
N GLN A 134 -15.05 -27.94 5.67
CA GLN A 134 -16.06 -26.88 5.66
C GLN A 134 -17.20 -27.29 6.59
N LEU A 135 -17.36 -26.61 7.73
CA LEU A 135 -18.41 -26.91 8.70
C LEU A 135 -19.55 -25.90 8.62
N CYS A 136 -20.78 -26.37 8.45
CA CYS A 136 -21.99 -25.55 8.55
C CYS A 136 -22.74 -25.85 9.86
N HIS A 137 -22.86 -24.84 10.74
CA HIS A 137 -23.50 -25.01 12.05
C HIS A 137 -24.13 -23.69 12.58
N SER A 138 -24.90 -23.79 13.65
CA SER A 138 -25.48 -22.62 14.34
C SER A 138 -24.82 -22.41 15.69
N LEU A 139 -24.59 -21.15 16.08
CA LEU A 139 -24.00 -20.77 17.37
C LEU A 139 -25.01 -20.73 18.52
N GLY A 140 -26.31 -20.77 18.22
CA GLY A 140 -27.37 -20.75 19.22
C GLY A 140 -27.86 -22.13 19.68
N GLY A 141 -27.74 -23.16 18.84
CA GLY A 141 -28.32 -24.49 19.10
C GLY A 141 -27.45 -25.39 19.97
N GLY A 142 -28.04 -26.31 20.73
CA GLY A 142 -27.28 -27.21 21.62
C GLY A 142 -26.35 -28.16 20.86
N THR A 143 -26.86 -28.79 19.79
CA THR A 143 -26.08 -29.68 18.93
C THR A 143 -25.14 -28.91 18.01
N GLY A 144 -25.65 -27.91 17.29
CA GLY A 144 -24.86 -27.13 16.32
C GLY A 144 -23.73 -26.34 16.97
N ALA A 145 -23.99 -25.74 18.13
CA ALA A 145 -23.02 -24.91 18.84
C ALA A 145 -22.07 -25.79 19.66
N GLY A 146 -22.62 -26.62 20.58
CA GLY A 146 -21.82 -27.43 21.50
C GLY A 146 -21.03 -28.55 20.83
N MET A 147 -21.72 -29.48 20.14
CA MET A 147 -21.05 -30.59 19.45
C MET A 147 -20.27 -30.10 18.22
N GLY A 148 -20.77 -29.07 17.53
CA GLY A 148 -20.09 -28.46 16.39
C GLY A 148 -18.73 -27.86 16.76
N THR A 149 -18.64 -27.07 17.84
CA THR A 149 -17.34 -26.50 18.26
C THR A 149 -16.38 -27.56 18.82
N LEU A 150 -16.90 -28.60 19.48
CA LEU A 150 -16.08 -29.74 19.90
C LEU A 150 -15.44 -30.44 18.69
N LEU A 151 -16.21 -30.61 17.61
CA LEU A 151 -15.71 -31.22 16.38
C LEU A 151 -14.58 -30.38 15.75
N ILE A 152 -14.72 -29.06 15.70
CA ILE A 152 -13.68 -28.15 15.18
C ILE A 152 -12.37 -28.37 15.95
N SER A 153 -12.42 -28.40 17.29
CA SER A 153 -11.25 -28.63 18.12
C SER A 153 -10.59 -29.99 17.84
N LYS A 154 -11.39 -31.07 17.73
CA LYS A 154 -10.85 -32.41 17.45
C LYS A 154 -10.31 -32.58 16.03
N VAL A 155 -10.94 -31.97 15.04
CA VAL A 155 -10.43 -31.95 13.66
C VAL A 155 -9.14 -31.14 13.60
N ARG A 156 -9.02 -30.04 14.35
CA ARG A 156 -7.79 -29.25 14.43
C ARG A 156 -6.64 -30.01 15.10
N GLU A 157 -6.92 -30.80 16.15
CA GLU A 157 -5.93 -31.68 16.78
C GLU A 157 -5.40 -32.74 15.79
N GLU A 158 -6.28 -33.34 14.99
CA GLU A 158 -5.91 -34.43 14.09
C GLU A 158 -5.32 -33.97 12.74
N TYR A 159 -5.76 -32.82 12.24
CA TYR A 159 -5.35 -32.24 10.95
C TYR A 159 -4.87 -30.78 11.09
N PRO A 160 -3.73 -30.51 11.77
CA PRO A 160 -3.28 -29.15 12.06
C PRO A 160 -2.92 -28.33 10.81
N ASP A 161 -2.45 -28.98 9.74
CA ASP A 161 -2.00 -28.32 8.51
C ASP A 161 -3.14 -28.04 7.50
N ARG A 162 -4.38 -28.40 7.84
CA ARG A 162 -5.56 -28.29 6.97
C ARG A 162 -6.45 -27.15 7.43
N ILE A 163 -7.02 -26.45 6.45
CA ILE A 163 -7.84 -25.26 6.72
C ILE A 163 -9.19 -25.69 7.28
N MET A 164 -9.58 -25.05 8.38
CA MET A 164 -10.89 -25.19 8.98
C MET A 164 -11.75 -23.95 8.67
N GLU A 165 -12.61 -24.09 7.66
CA GLU A 165 -13.59 -23.08 7.24
C GLU A 165 -14.95 -23.34 7.91
N THR A 166 -15.57 -22.31 8.46
CA THR A 166 -16.83 -22.42 9.19
C THR A 166 -17.88 -21.44 8.65
N PHE A 167 -19.09 -21.94 8.41
CA PHE A 167 -20.30 -21.13 8.15
C PHE A 167 -21.16 -21.18 9.41
N SER A 168 -21.10 -20.09 10.18
CA SER A 168 -21.65 -20.02 11.53
C SER A 168 -22.85 -19.09 11.58
N VAL A 169 -24.02 -19.65 11.88
CA VAL A 169 -25.27 -18.88 11.98
C VAL A 169 -25.42 -18.29 13.38
N ILE A 170 -25.43 -16.97 13.46
CA ILE A 170 -25.61 -16.20 14.69
C ILE A 170 -27.09 -16.21 15.08
N PRO A 171 -27.42 -16.54 16.35
CA PRO A 171 -28.80 -16.48 16.84
C PRO A 171 -29.32 -15.04 16.93
N SER A 172 -30.63 -14.87 16.73
CA SER A 172 -31.30 -13.58 16.92
C SER A 172 -32.57 -13.74 17.75
N PRO A 173 -32.80 -12.86 18.75
CA PRO A 173 -33.98 -12.88 19.60
C PRO A 173 -35.28 -12.50 18.84
N LYS A 174 -35.18 -12.02 17.59
CA LYS A 174 -36.35 -11.76 16.74
C LYS A 174 -36.84 -12.99 15.99
N VAL A 175 -35.99 -14.01 15.88
CA VAL A 175 -36.22 -15.19 15.03
C VAL A 175 -36.40 -16.45 15.89
N SER A 176 -35.74 -16.52 17.06
CA SER A 176 -35.83 -17.63 18.01
C SER A 176 -36.20 -17.16 19.43
N ASP A 177 -37.02 -17.95 20.12
CA ASP A 177 -37.49 -17.71 21.49
C ASP A 177 -36.58 -18.36 22.56
N THR A 178 -35.43 -18.94 22.17
CA THR A 178 -34.59 -19.73 23.07
C THR A 178 -33.72 -18.83 23.96
N VAL A 179 -33.99 -18.83 25.26
CA VAL A 179 -33.34 -17.95 26.25
C VAL A 179 -31.84 -18.19 26.47
N VAL A 180 -31.32 -19.38 26.13
CA VAL A 180 -29.91 -19.76 26.36
C VAL A 180 -28.99 -19.47 25.17
N GLU A 181 -29.53 -19.01 24.05
CA GLU A 181 -28.76 -18.74 22.82
C GLU A 181 -27.59 -17.77 23.00
N PRO A 182 -27.70 -16.65 23.75
CA PRO A 182 -26.57 -15.74 23.93
C PRO A 182 -25.40 -16.40 24.66
N TYR A 183 -25.68 -17.26 25.65
CA TYR A 183 -24.64 -18.01 26.37
C TYR A 183 -23.95 -19.02 25.46
N ASN A 184 -24.74 -19.75 24.65
CA ASN A 184 -24.19 -20.71 23.69
C ASN A 184 -23.32 -20.00 22.64
N ALA A 185 -23.73 -18.83 22.17
CA ALA A 185 -22.99 -18.06 21.18
C ALA A 185 -21.63 -17.60 21.72
N VAL A 186 -21.59 -17.03 22.94
CA VAL A 186 -20.33 -16.57 23.56
C VAL A 186 -19.34 -17.72 23.74
N LEU A 187 -19.80 -18.86 24.24
CA LEU A 187 -18.94 -20.06 24.41
C LEU A 187 -18.45 -20.60 23.06
N SER A 188 -19.29 -20.52 22.04
CA SER A 188 -18.92 -20.97 20.70
C SER A 188 -17.93 -20.04 20.01
N PHE A 189 -18.07 -18.73 20.19
CA PHE A 189 -17.11 -17.75 19.68
C PHE A 189 -15.71 -17.97 20.26
N HIS A 190 -15.61 -18.26 21.56
CA HIS A 190 -14.31 -18.57 22.16
C HIS A 190 -13.62 -19.76 21.47
N GLN A 191 -14.37 -20.83 21.19
CA GLN A 191 -13.84 -22.00 20.48
C GLN A 191 -13.50 -21.73 19.01
N LEU A 192 -14.28 -20.87 18.33
CA LEU A 192 -13.98 -20.45 16.96
C LEU A 192 -12.73 -19.58 16.88
N VAL A 193 -12.53 -18.67 17.83
CA VAL A 193 -11.32 -17.82 17.90
C VAL A 193 -10.05 -18.68 17.97
N GLU A 194 -10.09 -19.80 18.68
CA GLU A 194 -8.92 -20.63 18.91
C GLU A 194 -8.68 -21.69 17.82
N ASN A 195 -9.74 -22.26 17.25
CA ASN A 195 -9.64 -23.49 16.46
C ASN A 195 -10.07 -23.37 14.99
N SER A 196 -10.64 -22.24 14.56
CA SER A 196 -11.01 -22.02 13.15
C SER A 196 -10.02 -21.08 12.47
N ASP A 197 -9.72 -21.34 11.20
CA ASP A 197 -8.86 -20.47 10.38
C ASP A 197 -9.69 -19.41 9.64
N GLU A 198 -10.95 -19.74 9.30
CA GLU A 198 -11.89 -18.86 8.61
C GLU A 198 -13.30 -19.05 9.16
N SER A 199 -13.96 -17.97 9.56
CA SER A 199 -15.35 -18.01 10.05
C SER A 199 -16.24 -17.02 9.31
N PHE A 200 -17.10 -17.54 8.43
CA PHE A 200 -18.16 -16.77 7.78
C PHE A 200 -19.38 -16.68 8.71
N LEU A 201 -19.61 -15.47 9.21
CA LEU A 201 -20.71 -15.17 10.11
C LEU A 201 -21.98 -14.82 9.33
N LEU A 202 -23.08 -15.49 9.68
CA LEU A 202 -24.40 -15.35 9.06
C LEU A 202 -25.41 -14.96 10.12
N ASP A 203 -25.86 -13.71 10.11
CA ASP A 203 -26.81 -13.21 11.10
C ASP A 203 -28.27 -13.48 10.69
N ASN A 204 -28.99 -14.24 11.52
CA ASN A 204 -30.41 -14.52 11.32
C ASN A 204 -31.27 -13.25 11.30
N GLU A 205 -30.90 -12.20 12.05
CA GLU A 205 -31.64 -10.94 12.05
C GLU A 205 -31.49 -10.23 10.70
N ALA A 206 -30.25 -10.08 10.23
CA ALA A 206 -29.95 -9.51 8.93
C ALA A 206 -30.62 -10.29 7.79
N LEU A 207 -30.57 -11.62 7.83
CA LEU A 207 -31.20 -12.47 6.81
C LEU A 207 -32.74 -12.32 6.81
N TYR A 208 -33.36 -12.24 7.99
CA TYR A 208 -34.80 -12.00 8.11
C TYR A 208 -35.18 -10.62 7.56
N ASP A 209 -34.41 -9.58 7.90
CA ASP A 209 -34.59 -8.22 7.41
C ASP A 209 -34.43 -8.15 5.87
N ILE A 210 -33.49 -8.90 5.29
CA ILE A 210 -33.30 -9.00 3.83
C ILE A 210 -34.51 -9.66 3.16
N CYS A 211 -35.00 -10.78 3.70
CA CYS A 211 -36.21 -11.44 3.20
C CYS A 211 -37.43 -10.52 3.25
N PHE A 212 -37.61 -9.81 4.36
CA PHE A 212 -38.78 -8.96 4.58
C PHE A 212 -38.73 -7.66 3.79
N ARG A 213 -37.60 -6.95 3.82
CA ARG A 213 -37.47 -5.61 3.19
C ARG A 213 -37.09 -5.69 1.72
N THR A 214 -36.08 -6.49 1.39
CA THR A 214 -35.49 -6.52 0.04
C THR A 214 -36.26 -7.45 -0.89
N LEU A 215 -36.57 -8.68 -0.43
CA LEU A 215 -37.34 -9.65 -1.21
C LEU A 215 -38.86 -9.45 -1.09
N LYS A 216 -39.31 -8.55 -0.22
CA LYS A 216 -40.73 -8.21 0.04
C LYS A 216 -41.59 -9.42 0.42
N LEU A 217 -41.01 -10.40 1.11
CA LEU A 217 -41.75 -11.53 1.67
C LEU A 217 -42.51 -11.06 2.91
N THR A 218 -43.83 -11.24 2.93
CA THR A 218 -44.68 -10.78 4.04
C THR A 218 -44.45 -11.56 5.33
N THR A 219 -44.04 -12.82 5.22
CA THR A 219 -43.73 -13.73 6.34
C THR A 219 -42.57 -14.65 5.95
N PRO A 220 -41.30 -14.21 6.15
CA PRO A 220 -40.14 -15.05 5.88
C PRO A 220 -40.17 -16.35 6.68
N THR A 221 -39.96 -17.49 6.02
CA THR A 221 -39.85 -18.80 6.67
C THR A 221 -38.38 -19.21 6.82
N TYR A 222 -38.09 -20.16 7.72
CA TYR A 222 -36.75 -20.77 7.81
C TYR A 222 -36.28 -21.39 6.49
N GLY A 223 -37.21 -21.86 5.64
CA GLY A 223 -36.85 -22.33 4.30
C GLY A 223 -36.33 -21.22 3.39
N ASP A 224 -36.87 -20.01 3.49
CA ASP A 224 -36.42 -18.84 2.71
C ASP A 224 -35.06 -18.34 3.21
N LEU A 225 -34.88 -18.30 4.52
CA LEU A 225 -33.62 -17.97 5.19
C LEU A 225 -32.51 -18.94 4.77
N ASN A 226 -32.78 -20.25 4.84
CA ASN A 226 -31.82 -21.30 4.46
C ASN A 226 -31.46 -21.25 2.98
N HIS A 227 -32.37 -20.84 2.10
CA HIS A 227 -32.07 -20.64 0.68
C HIS A 227 -31.12 -19.45 0.44
N LEU A 228 -31.30 -18.36 1.19
CA LEU A 228 -30.41 -17.20 1.11
C LEU A 228 -29.00 -17.54 1.59
N VAL A 229 -28.92 -18.29 2.70
CA VAL A 229 -27.65 -18.81 3.21
C VAL A 229 -27.00 -19.75 2.20
N SER A 230 -27.75 -20.69 1.62
CA SER A 230 -27.19 -21.63 0.64
C SER A 230 -26.69 -20.94 -0.63
N ALA A 231 -27.37 -19.88 -1.08
CA ALA A 231 -26.92 -19.05 -2.20
C ALA A 231 -25.62 -18.29 -1.87
N ALA A 232 -25.50 -17.73 -0.66
CA ALA A 232 -24.28 -17.09 -0.20
C ALA A 232 -23.11 -18.07 -0.13
N MET A 233 -23.32 -19.27 0.44
CA MET A 233 -22.33 -20.34 0.48
C MET A 233 -21.92 -20.80 -0.93
N SER A 234 -22.88 -20.96 -1.85
CA SER A 234 -22.59 -21.31 -3.25
C SER A 234 -21.71 -20.25 -3.91
N GLY A 235 -22.01 -18.97 -3.65
CA GLY A 235 -21.22 -17.85 -4.12
C GLY A 235 -19.77 -17.90 -3.62
N VAL A 236 -19.55 -17.95 -2.30
CA VAL A 236 -18.20 -17.96 -1.70
C VAL A 236 -17.36 -19.11 -2.27
N THR A 237 -17.98 -20.28 -2.48
CA THR A 237 -17.31 -21.49 -2.97
C THR A 237 -17.21 -21.58 -4.50
N CYS A 238 -17.75 -20.61 -5.25
CA CYS A 238 -17.76 -20.62 -6.71
C CYS A 238 -16.34 -20.65 -7.31
N CYS A 239 -15.40 -19.89 -6.73
CA CYS A 239 -14.00 -19.83 -7.15
C CYS A 239 -13.26 -21.17 -6.99
N LEU A 240 -13.75 -22.04 -6.11
CA LEU A 240 -13.21 -23.38 -5.88
C LEU A 240 -13.74 -24.36 -6.93
N ARG A 241 -15.03 -24.24 -7.26
CA ARG A 241 -15.79 -25.19 -8.11
C ARG A 241 -15.71 -24.93 -9.61
N PHE A 242 -15.42 -23.70 -10.05
CA PHE A 242 -15.32 -23.37 -11.46
C PHE A 242 -13.98 -22.71 -11.81
N PRO A 243 -13.43 -22.97 -13.01
CA PRO A 243 -12.21 -22.31 -13.46
C PRO A 243 -12.49 -20.85 -13.89
N GLY A 244 -11.91 -19.89 -13.19
CA GLY A 244 -11.87 -18.46 -13.57
C GLY A 244 -10.45 -17.86 -13.65
N GLN A 245 -10.33 -16.64 -14.18
CA GLN A 245 -9.06 -15.91 -14.33
C GLN A 245 -8.43 -15.51 -12.97
N LEU A 246 -9.25 -15.31 -11.94
CA LEU A 246 -8.84 -14.92 -10.58
C LEU A 246 -9.30 -15.95 -9.54
N ASN A 247 -8.85 -17.21 -9.68
CA ASN A 247 -9.20 -18.23 -8.69
C ASN A 247 -8.45 -18.01 -7.37
N CYS A 248 -9.20 -17.76 -6.30
CA CYS A 248 -8.70 -17.77 -4.94
C CYS A 248 -8.91 -19.14 -4.31
N ASP A 249 -7.87 -19.65 -3.65
CA ASP A 249 -7.93 -20.88 -2.86
C ASP A 249 -8.33 -20.53 -1.44
N LEU A 250 -8.92 -21.45 -0.65
CA LEU A 250 -9.16 -21.22 0.78
C LEU A 250 -7.88 -20.71 1.47
N ARG A 251 -6.70 -21.27 1.18
CA ARG A 251 -5.44 -20.78 1.76
C ARG A 251 -5.12 -19.33 1.38
N LYS A 252 -5.48 -18.92 0.16
CA LYS A 252 -5.29 -17.54 -0.30
C LYS A 252 -6.32 -16.60 0.32
N ILE A 253 -7.54 -17.07 0.54
CA ILE A 253 -8.58 -16.30 1.25
C ILE A 253 -8.10 -16.04 2.69
N ALA A 254 -7.64 -17.06 3.41
CA ALA A 254 -7.04 -16.93 4.73
C ALA A 254 -5.86 -15.95 4.72
N VAL A 255 -4.83 -16.20 3.91
CA VAL A 255 -3.60 -15.39 3.93
C VAL A 255 -3.83 -13.93 3.51
N ASN A 256 -4.75 -13.68 2.58
CA ASN A 256 -4.98 -12.33 2.07
C ASN A 256 -5.95 -11.51 2.94
N LEU A 257 -6.90 -12.16 3.62
CA LEU A 257 -7.97 -11.47 4.36
C LEU A 257 -7.80 -11.55 5.88
N VAL A 258 -6.94 -12.42 6.40
CA VAL A 258 -6.63 -12.54 7.83
C VAL A 258 -5.24 -11.93 8.10
N PRO A 259 -5.15 -10.62 8.41
CA PRO A 259 -3.88 -9.99 8.73
C PRO A 259 -3.33 -10.43 10.10
N PHE A 260 -4.19 -10.91 11.00
CA PHE A 260 -3.81 -11.38 12.33
C PHE A 260 -4.61 -12.66 12.71
N PRO A 261 -4.00 -13.66 13.38
CA PRO A 261 -4.64 -14.95 13.68
C PRO A 261 -5.94 -14.91 14.50
N ARG A 262 -6.28 -13.78 15.14
CA ARG A 262 -7.53 -13.59 15.92
C ARG A 262 -8.61 -12.80 15.17
N LEU A 263 -8.33 -12.35 13.95
CA LEU A 263 -9.21 -11.52 13.12
C LEU A 263 -9.64 -12.25 11.85
N HIS A 264 -10.24 -13.43 12.01
CA HIS A 264 -10.67 -14.34 10.94
C HIS A 264 -12.20 -14.44 10.75
N PHE A 265 -12.95 -13.50 11.33
CA PHE A 265 -14.39 -13.43 11.18
C PHE A 265 -14.80 -12.58 9.98
N PHE A 266 -15.45 -13.21 9.01
CA PHE A 266 -15.89 -12.58 7.76
C PHE A 266 -17.39 -12.33 7.76
N MET A 267 -17.79 -11.12 7.35
CA MET A 267 -19.18 -10.84 7.00
C MET A 267 -19.43 -11.19 5.54
N THR A 268 -20.51 -11.92 5.27
CA THR A 268 -20.87 -12.36 3.91
C THR A 268 -21.95 -11.47 3.30
N GLY A 269 -21.79 -11.13 2.01
CA GLY A 269 -22.78 -10.41 1.22
C GLY A 269 -22.99 -11.09 -0.14
N PHE A 270 -24.25 -11.27 -0.56
CA PHE A 270 -24.58 -11.92 -1.83
C PHE A 270 -25.41 -11.00 -2.73
N ALA A 271 -25.01 -10.86 -3.99
CA ALA A 271 -25.73 -10.09 -5.01
C ALA A 271 -25.57 -10.71 -6.42
N PRO A 272 -26.60 -10.62 -7.31
CA PRO A 272 -27.92 -10.02 -7.09
C PRO A 272 -28.86 -10.94 -6.28
N LEU A 273 -29.74 -10.32 -5.48
CA LEU A 273 -30.83 -11.01 -4.79
C LEU A 273 -32.06 -11.07 -5.69
N THR A 274 -32.35 -12.24 -6.27
CA THR A 274 -33.55 -12.44 -7.12
C THR A 274 -34.63 -13.23 -6.40
N SER A 275 -35.87 -12.74 -6.42
CA SER A 275 -37.03 -13.53 -5.97
C SER A 275 -37.34 -14.65 -6.97
N ARG A 276 -37.82 -15.81 -6.48
CA ARG A 276 -38.36 -16.87 -7.33
C ARG A 276 -39.54 -16.33 -8.15
N GLY A 277 -39.29 -15.90 -9.39
CA GLY A 277 -40.34 -15.51 -10.35
C GLY A 277 -40.08 -14.30 -11.26
N SER A 278 -38.98 -13.54 -11.11
CA SER A 278 -38.72 -12.33 -11.93
C SER A 278 -37.70 -12.57 -13.07
N GLN A 279 -38.15 -13.21 -14.16
CA GLN A 279 -37.36 -13.49 -15.38
C GLN A 279 -37.28 -12.33 -16.40
N GLN A 280 -36.95 -11.09 -16.01
CA GLN A 280 -36.71 -10.01 -16.99
C GLN A 280 -35.48 -9.17 -16.65
N TYR A 281 -34.36 -9.43 -17.36
CA TYR A 281 -33.09 -8.71 -17.21
C TYR A 281 -32.83 -7.70 -18.33
N ARG A 282 -32.40 -6.48 -17.94
CA ARG A 282 -31.54 -5.60 -18.75
C ARG A 282 -30.09 -6.04 -18.56
N ALA A 283 -29.36 -6.21 -19.66
CA ALA A 283 -27.97 -6.64 -19.67
C ALA A 283 -27.03 -5.52 -19.16
N LEU A 284 -26.21 -5.86 -18.15
CA LEU A 284 -24.98 -5.16 -17.80
C LEU A 284 -23.86 -6.19 -17.92
N THR A 285 -22.87 -5.91 -18.77
CA THR A 285 -21.73 -6.80 -19.05
C THR A 285 -20.59 -6.52 -18.10
N ALA A 286 -20.30 -7.46 -17.20
CA ALA A 286 -19.00 -7.64 -16.55
C ALA A 286 -18.77 -9.14 -16.40
N SER A 287 -17.80 -9.69 -17.13
CA SER A 287 -17.47 -11.12 -17.14
C SER A 287 -16.40 -11.43 -16.10
N VAL A 288 -16.76 -12.19 -15.07
CA VAL A 288 -15.83 -12.95 -14.22
C VAL A 288 -16.43 -14.34 -14.09
N CYS A 289 -15.79 -15.35 -14.68
CA CYS A 289 -16.20 -16.76 -14.91
C CYS A 289 -17.09 -17.03 -16.15
N ASP A 290 -16.71 -18.07 -16.90
CA ASP A 290 -17.23 -18.41 -18.24
C ASP A 290 -18.52 -19.27 -18.23
N ILE A 291 -19.00 -19.72 -17.06
CA ILE A 291 -20.33 -20.36 -16.92
C ILE A 291 -21.13 -19.66 -15.81
N PRO A 292 -22.22 -18.94 -16.14
CA PRO A 292 -23.20 -18.52 -15.15
C PRO A 292 -24.09 -19.70 -14.72
N PRO A 293 -24.45 -19.82 -13.43
CA PRO A 293 -25.37 -20.86 -12.96
C PRO A 293 -26.72 -20.77 -13.69
N LYS A 294 -27.25 -21.91 -14.15
CA LYS A 294 -28.50 -21.97 -14.95
C LYS A 294 -29.66 -21.30 -14.18
N GLY A 295 -30.03 -20.10 -14.63
CA GLY A 295 -31.12 -19.30 -14.04
C GLY A 295 -30.73 -17.87 -13.63
N LEU A 296 -29.44 -17.55 -13.55
CA LEU A 296 -28.92 -16.23 -13.18
C LEU A 296 -27.78 -15.84 -14.13
N LYS A 297 -27.99 -14.80 -14.97
CA LYS A 297 -26.96 -14.31 -15.91
C LYS A 297 -25.86 -13.45 -15.27
N MET A 298 -25.76 -13.43 -13.95
CA MET A 298 -24.68 -12.81 -13.18
C MET A 298 -24.68 -13.39 -11.77
N ALA A 299 -23.58 -14.00 -11.36
CA ALA A 299 -23.31 -14.30 -9.96
C ALA A 299 -21.94 -13.67 -9.65
N VAL A 300 -21.92 -12.70 -8.75
CA VAL A 300 -20.68 -12.18 -8.20
C VAL A 300 -20.74 -12.43 -6.70
N ALA A 301 -19.97 -13.41 -6.24
CA ALA A 301 -19.73 -13.58 -4.82
C ALA A 301 -18.63 -12.62 -4.40
N PHE A 302 -19.05 -11.49 -3.88
CA PHE A 302 -18.15 -10.55 -3.24
C PHE A 302 -18.08 -10.88 -1.75
N ALA A 303 -16.90 -11.23 -1.25
CA ALA A 303 -16.48 -10.73 0.07
C ALA A 303 -16.23 -9.22 -0.11
N GLY A 304 -17.32 -8.43 -0.05
CA GLY A 304 -17.29 -6.97 -0.17
C GLY A 304 -18.15 -6.36 -1.30
N ASN A 305 -19.25 -5.74 -0.88
CA ASN A 305 -20.08 -4.74 -1.58
C ASN A 305 -21.06 -5.17 -2.71
N SER A 306 -22.36 -5.24 -2.36
CA SER A 306 -23.42 -4.58 -3.13
C SER A 306 -24.73 -4.40 -2.33
N THR A 307 -25.34 -3.21 -2.53
CA THR A 307 -26.73 -2.75 -2.34
C THR A 307 -27.54 -3.09 -1.07
N ALA A 308 -27.59 -4.31 -0.56
CA ALA A 308 -28.18 -4.57 0.78
C ALA A 308 -27.26 -4.01 1.88
N ILE A 309 -25.96 -4.11 1.63
CA ILE A 309 -24.90 -3.44 2.37
C ILE A 309 -25.07 -1.91 2.32
N GLN A 310 -25.63 -1.30 1.25
CA GLN A 310 -25.94 0.14 1.30
C GLN A 310 -27.07 0.49 2.28
N GLU A 311 -28.00 -0.42 2.58
CA GLU A 311 -29.00 -0.21 3.64
C GLU A 311 -28.46 -0.52 5.05
N MET A 312 -27.56 -1.50 5.16
CA MET A 312 -26.91 -1.85 6.42
C MET A 312 -25.84 -0.82 6.81
N PHE A 313 -25.00 -0.35 5.87
CA PHE A 313 -24.11 0.81 6.03
C PHE A 313 -24.88 2.13 6.16
N LYS A 314 -26.10 2.25 5.62
CA LYS A 314 -26.97 3.40 5.98
C LYS A 314 -27.27 3.38 7.48
N ARG A 315 -27.52 2.21 8.08
CA ARG A 315 -27.75 2.09 9.53
C ARG A 315 -26.46 2.30 10.34
N GLU A 316 -25.34 1.67 9.96
CA GLU A 316 -24.05 1.86 10.66
C GLU A 316 -23.49 3.29 10.52
N ARG A 317 -23.68 3.96 9.37
CA ARG A 317 -23.22 5.36 9.20
C ARG A 317 -24.19 6.41 9.71
N ILE A 318 -25.46 6.08 9.99
CA ILE A 318 -26.32 6.94 10.81
C ILE A 318 -25.68 7.10 12.21
N ASN A 319 -25.01 6.07 12.73
CA ASN A 319 -24.38 6.11 14.05
C ASN A 319 -23.20 7.09 14.17
N VAL A 320 -22.68 7.59 13.04
CA VAL A 320 -21.59 8.59 13.01
C VAL A 320 -22.04 9.91 13.66
N TYR A 321 -23.25 10.37 13.36
CA TYR A 321 -23.80 11.63 13.90
C TYR A 321 -25.02 11.43 14.80
N PHE A 322 -25.59 10.23 14.86
CA PHE A 322 -26.78 9.93 15.65
C PHE A 322 -26.53 8.72 16.57
N ASN A 323 -27.30 8.62 17.63
CA ASN A 323 -27.32 7.51 18.55
C ASN A 323 -28.75 6.94 18.58
N GLU A 324 -28.89 5.61 18.56
CA GLU A 324 -30.20 4.96 18.58
C GLU A 324 -30.74 4.93 20.01
N ALA A 325 -31.77 5.73 20.30
CA ALA A 325 -32.50 5.67 21.56
C ALA A 325 -33.61 4.60 21.52
N THR A 326 -34.04 4.15 22.69
CA THR A 326 -35.09 3.13 22.85
C THR A 326 -36.37 3.50 22.09
N GLY A 327 -36.87 2.57 21.27
CA GLY A 327 -38.07 2.76 20.44
C GLY A 327 -37.81 3.20 18.99
N GLY A 328 -36.58 3.04 18.47
CA GLY A 328 -36.25 3.35 17.07
C GLY A 328 -36.15 4.85 16.77
N ARG A 329 -35.88 5.67 17.79
CA ARG A 329 -35.71 7.12 17.69
C ARG A 329 -34.23 7.46 17.66
N TYR A 330 -33.76 8.07 16.58
CA TYR A 330 -32.37 8.51 16.45
C TYR A 330 -32.17 9.90 17.03
N VAL A 331 -31.18 10.04 17.91
CA VAL A 331 -30.86 11.27 18.64
C VAL A 331 -29.46 11.76 18.23
N PRO A 332 -29.27 13.02 17.80
CA PRO A 332 -27.96 13.53 17.41
C PRO A 332 -26.92 13.42 18.53
N ARG A 333 -25.70 13.01 18.18
CA ARG A 333 -24.49 13.09 19.02
C ARG A 333 -23.91 14.50 18.94
N ALA A 334 -24.63 15.46 19.51
CA ALA A 334 -24.24 16.86 19.51
C ALA A 334 -24.23 17.39 20.95
N VAL A 335 -23.17 18.13 21.27
CA VAL A 335 -23.05 18.92 22.49
C VAL A 335 -23.27 20.38 22.09
N LEU A 336 -24.23 21.04 22.73
CA LEU A 336 -24.58 22.43 22.47
C LEU A 336 -24.14 23.25 23.67
N MET A 337 -23.27 24.24 23.42
CA MET A 337 -22.72 25.10 24.45
C MET A 337 -22.90 26.57 24.12
N ASP A 338 -23.32 27.37 25.10
CA ASP A 338 -23.32 28.83 25.03
C ASP A 338 -23.24 29.42 26.45
N LEU A 339 -22.52 30.51 26.64
CA LEU A 339 -22.47 31.21 27.92
C LEU A 339 -23.80 31.94 28.22
N GLU A 340 -24.65 32.15 27.20
CA GLU A 340 -25.98 32.74 27.35
C GLU A 340 -27.13 31.74 27.13
N PRO A 341 -28.19 31.76 27.97
CA PRO A 341 -29.31 30.83 27.86
C PRO A 341 -30.25 31.13 26.67
N GLY A 342 -30.28 32.36 26.17
CA GLY A 342 -31.25 32.81 25.16
C GLY A 342 -31.14 32.08 23.81
N THR A 343 -29.91 31.80 23.38
CA THR A 343 -29.63 31.03 22.16
C THR A 343 -30.11 29.58 22.31
N MET A 344 -29.82 28.96 23.46
CA MET A 344 -30.20 27.58 23.76
C MET A 344 -31.71 27.39 23.85
N ASP A 345 -32.42 28.37 24.45
CA ASP A 345 -33.87 28.39 24.49
C ASP A 345 -34.50 28.50 23.10
N SER A 346 -33.88 29.27 22.21
CA SER A 346 -34.33 29.42 20.82
C SER A 346 -34.14 28.13 20.01
N VAL A 347 -33.01 27.43 20.20
CA VAL A 347 -32.76 26.12 19.58
C VAL A 347 -33.74 25.07 20.11
N ARG A 348 -34.00 25.07 21.42
CA ARG A 348 -34.95 24.16 22.07
C ARG A 348 -36.40 24.39 21.63
N ALA A 349 -36.79 25.63 21.39
CA ALA A 349 -38.11 25.99 20.86
C ALA A 349 -38.27 25.72 19.35
N GLY A 350 -37.17 25.45 18.64
CA GLY A 350 -37.16 25.17 17.21
C GLY A 350 -37.82 23.84 16.81
N PRO A 351 -38.14 23.65 15.52
CA PRO A 351 -38.87 22.47 15.02
C PRO A 351 -38.14 21.13 15.25
N PHE A 352 -36.82 21.16 15.46
CA PHE A 352 -36.00 19.98 15.76
C PHE A 352 -35.42 20.00 17.20
N GLY A 353 -35.80 20.96 18.03
CA GLY A 353 -35.26 21.11 19.40
C GLY A 353 -35.55 19.92 20.30
N GLN A 354 -36.70 19.25 20.12
CA GLN A 354 -37.06 18.03 20.85
C GLN A 354 -36.21 16.81 20.48
N LEU A 355 -35.40 16.89 19.42
CA LEU A 355 -34.58 15.78 18.93
C LEU A 355 -33.28 15.62 19.75
N PHE A 356 -32.75 16.70 20.32
CA PHE A 356 -31.50 16.71 21.08
C PHE A 356 -31.70 16.19 22.51
N ARG A 357 -30.66 15.58 23.11
CA ARG A 357 -30.69 15.17 24.52
C ARG A 357 -30.69 16.43 25.41
N PRO A 358 -31.61 16.55 26.39
CA PRO A 358 -31.60 17.67 27.33
C PRO A 358 -30.27 17.78 28.10
N ASP A 359 -29.63 16.65 28.40
CA ASP A 359 -28.36 16.57 29.14
C ASP A 359 -27.15 17.10 28.33
N ASN A 360 -27.30 17.29 27.01
CA ASN A 360 -26.21 17.75 26.14
C ASN A 360 -26.23 19.27 25.91
N PHE A 361 -27.15 20.00 26.56
CA PHE A 361 -27.18 21.45 26.58
C PHE A 361 -26.42 21.96 27.81
N VAL A 362 -25.27 22.59 27.59
CA VAL A 362 -24.45 23.19 28.64
C VAL A 362 -24.48 24.70 28.46
N PHE A 363 -24.93 25.45 29.47
CA PHE A 363 -24.97 26.90 29.35
C PHE A 363 -24.63 27.66 30.62
N GLY A 364 -24.03 28.84 30.44
CA GLY A 364 -23.66 29.76 31.51
C GLY A 364 -24.83 30.61 32.02
N GLN A 365 -24.58 31.37 33.08
CA GLN A 365 -25.54 32.36 33.61
C GLN A 365 -25.29 33.78 33.08
N THR A 366 -24.11 34.00 32.51
CA THR A 366 -23.50 35.31 32.21
C THR A 366 -22.83 35.25 30.84
N GLY A 367 -23.11 36.25 29.99
CA GLY A 367 -22.53 36.30 28.64
C GLY A 367 -21.07 36.75 28.59
N ALA A 368 -20.38 36.36 27.53
CA ALA A 368 -19.02 36.83 27.22
C ALA A 368 -18.97 38.28 26.67
N GLY A 369 -20.12 38.90 26.36
CA GLY A 369 -20.17 40.30 25.90
C GLY A 369 -19.37 40.58 24.63
N ASN A 370 -19.26 39.58 23.75
CA ASN A 370 -18.40 39.60 22.56
C ASN A 370 -16.90 39.78 22.82
N ASN A 371 -16.40 39.47 24.02
CA ASN A 371 -14.97 39.52 24.36
C ASN A 371 -14.35 38.11 24.37
N TRP A 372 -13.32 37.89 23.55
CA TRP A 372 -12.58 36.62 23.49
C TRP A 372 -11.89 36.28 24.82
N ALA A 373 -11.22 37.24 25.47
CA ALA A 373 -10.48 36.97 26.71
C ALA A 373 -11.41 36.52 27.84
N LYS A 374 -12.63 37.09 27.90
CA LYS A 374 -13.65 36.67 28.86
C LYS A 374 -14.14 35.24 28.61
N GLY A 375 -14.23 34.85 27.34
CA GLY A 375 -14.57 33.48 26.95
C GLY A 375 -13.43 32.48 27.15
N HIS A 376 -12.17 32.91 27.12
CA HIS A 376 -11.00 32.01 27.19
C HIS A 376 -10.42 31.87 28.61
N TYR A 377 -10.29 32.97 29.35
CA TYR A 377 -9.56 33.00 30.62
C TYR A 377 -10.47 33.03 31.86
N THR A 378 -11.70 33.56 31.75
CA THR A 378 -12.59 33.76 32.91
C THR A 378 -13.84 32.88 32.83
N GLU A 379 -14.93 33.37 32.22
CA GLU A 379 -16.25 32.70 32.27
C GLU A 379 -16.27 31.37 31.51
N GLY A 380 -15.58 31.27 30.38
CA GLY A 380 -15.53 30.01 29.64
C GLY A 380 -14.65 28.95 30.29
N ALA A 381 -13.59 29.36 31.01
CA ALA A 381 -12.74 28.44 31.76
C ALA A 381 -13.49 27.80 32.95
N GLU A 382 -14.44 28.51 33.56
CA GLU A 382 -15.29 27.94 34.62
C GLU A 382 -16.26 26.87 34.10
N LEU A 383 -16.73 27.01 32.85
CA LEU A 383 -17.74 26.12 32.25
C LEU A 383 -17.11 24.95 31.45
N ILE A 384 -15.84 25.05 31.06
CA ILE A 384 -15.19 24.10 30.14
C ILE A 384 -15.14 22.68 30.69
N ASP A 385 -14.88 22.50 31.98
CA ASP A 385 -14.79 21.18 32.61
C ASP A 385 -16.13 20.44 32.53
N SER A 386 -17.24 21.17 32.70
CA SER A 386 -18.59 20.61 32.56
C SER A 386 -18.90 20.22 31.11
N VAL A 387 -18.38 20.97 30.13
CA VAL A 387 -18.51 20.62 28.71
C VAL A 387 -17.69 19.37 28.39
N LEU A 388 -16.44 19.29 28.88
CA LEU A 388 -15.55 18.15 28.67
C LEU A 388 -16.14 16.86 29.24
N ASP A 389 -16.78 16.90 30.41
CA ASP A 389 -17.44 15.72 30.99
C ASP A 389 -18.56 15.19 30.09
N VAL A 390 -19.33 16.07 29.44
CA VAL A 390 -20.36 15.66 28.46
C VAL A 390 -19.71 15.10 27.19
N VAL A 391 -18.61 15.71 26.73
CA VAL A 391 -17.84 15.22 25.58
C VAL A 391 -17.28 13.83 25.85
N ARG A 392 -16.69 13.58 27.01
CA ARG A 392 -16.21 12.25 27.43
C ARG A 392 -17.33 11.22 27.44
N LYS A 393 -18.49 11.56 28.01
CA LYS A 393 -19.65 10.67 28.06
C LYS A 393 -20.16 10.27 26.67
N GLU A 394 -20.18 11.20 25.72
CA GLU A 394 -20.56 10.89 24.34
C GLU A 394 -19.45 10.14 23.58
N ALA A 395 -18.18 10.42 23.88
CA ALA A 395 -17.02 9.71 23.33
C ALA A 395 -16.96 8.24 23.80
N GLU A 396 -17.21 7.98 25.09
CA GLU A 396 -17.35 6.62 25.66
C GLU A 396 -18.53 5.85 25.06
N GLY A 397 -19.57 6.57 24.64
CA GLY A 397 -20.73 6.01 23.94
C GLY A 397 -20.51 5.73 22.45
N CYS A 398 -19.28 5.85 21.95
CA CYS A 398 -18.91 5.56 20.56
C CYS A 398 -18.14 4.25 20.45
N ASP A 399 -18.54 3.37 19.53
CA ASP A 399 -17.85 2.09 19.29
C ASP A 399 -16.45 2.30 18.68
N CYS A 400 -16.28 3.34 17.86
CA CYS A 400 -15.00 3.76 17.28
C CYS A 400 -15.00 5.26 16.99
N LEU A 401 -14.37 6.05 17.87
CA LEU A 401 -14.27 7.51 17.72
C LEU A 401 -13.21 7.89 16.67
N GLN A 402 -13.63 8.53 15.58
CA GLN A 402 -12.74 8.97 14.49
C GLN A 402 -12.12 10.36 14.72
N GLY A 403 -12.88 11.28 15.34
CA GLY A 403 -12.46 12.66 15.54
C GLY A 403 -13.60 13.51 16.11
N PHE A 404 -13.32 14.80 16.35
CA PHE A 404 -14.26 15.78 16.87
C PHE A 404 -14.49 16.89 15.83
N GLN A 405 -15.75 17.34 15.71
CA GLN A 405 -16.14 18.42 14.81
C GLN A 405 -16.72 19.58 15.61
N LEU A 406 -16.11 20.77 15.53
CA LEU A 406 -16.57 21.98 16.20
C LEU A 406 -17.06 23.02 15.19
N CYS A 407 -18.27 23.56 15.40
CA CYS A 407 -18.80 24.70 14.63
C CYS A 407 -18.84 25.94 15.53
N HIS A 408 -18.10 26.98 15.15
CA HIS A 408 -17.97 28.19 15.98
C HIS A 408 -17.77 29.47 15.14
N SER A 409 -18.01 30.62 15.76
CA SER A 409 -17.79 31.94 15.14
C SER A 409 -16.53 32.57 15.71
N LEU A 410 -15.67 33.10 14.84
CA LEU A 410 -14.42 33.77 15.24
C LEU A 410 -14.63 35.22 15.73
N GLY A 411 -15.83 35.77 15.56
CA GLY A 411 -16.15 37.14 15.98
C GLY A 411 -16.81 37.25 17.37
N GLY A 412 -17.46 36.19 17.85
CA GLY A 412 -18.25 36.21 19.09
C GLY A 412 -17.44 35.83 20.34
N GLY A 413 -17.81 36.32 21.52
CA GLY A 413 -17.05 36.06 22.75
C GLY A 413 -17.04 34.58 23.16
N THR A 414 -18.21 33.94 23.13
CA THR A 414 -18.36 32.50 23.44
C THR A 414 -17.76 31.63 22.35
N GLY A 415 -18.13 31.86 21.08
CA GLY A 415 -17.69 31.05 19.96
C GLY A 415 -16.19 31.15 19.69
N ALA A 416 -15.61 32.34 19.84
CA ALA A 416 -14.21 32.58 19.56
C ALA A 416 -13.34 32.20 20.77
N GLY A 417 -13.69 32.64 21.98
CA GLY A 417 -12.90 32.41 23.20
C GLY A 417 -13.05 31.00 23.77
N MET A 418 -14.26 30.66 24.22
CA MET A 418 -14.53 29.34 24.81
C MET A 418 -14.39 28.21 23.78
N GLY A 419 -14.75 28.49 22.53
CA GLY A 419 -14.58 27.55 21.41
C GLY A 419 -13.12 27.17 21.19
N THR A 420 -12.18 28.12 21.16
CA THR A 420 -10.76 27.78 20.99
C THR A 420 -10.13 27.13 22.21
N LEU A 421 -10.59 27.49 23.42
CA LEU A 421 -10.18 26.79 24.64
C LEU A 421 -10.57 25.30 24.60
N LEU A 422 -11.78 24.98 24.12
CA LEU A 422 -12.23 23.61 23.98
C LEU A 422 -11.36 22.81 23.00
N ILE A 423 -10.95 23.41 21.88
CA ILE A 423 -10.06 22.77 20.90
C ILE A 423 -8.76 22.35 21.58
N SER A 424 -8.13 23.27 22.31
CA SER A 424 -6.88 23.01 23.04
C SER A 424 -7.04 21.89 24.07
N LYS A 425 -8.10 21.92 24.89
CA LYS A 425 -8.35 20.87 25.90
C LYS A 425 -8.69 19.50 25.32
N VAL A 426 -9.48 19.45 24.25
CA VAL A 426 -9.77 18.18 23.55
C VAL A 426 -8.50 17.61 22.93
N ARG A 427 -7.60 18.46 22.40
CA ARG A 427 -6.30 18.05 21.86
C ARG A 427 -5.37 17.49 22.93
N GLU A 428 -5.36 18.06 24.14
CA GLU A 428 -4.62 17.54 25.29
C GLU A 428 -5.12 16.14 25.70
N GLU A 429 -6.43 15.92 25.75
CA GLU A 429 -7.02 14.65 26.21
C GLU A 429 -7.02 13.55 25.13
N TYR A 430 -7.14 13.93 23.85
CA TYR A 430 -7.26 13.02 22.72
C TYR A 430 -6.26 13.36 21.59
N PRO A 431 -4.93 13.21 21.81
CA PRO A 431 -3.91 13.64 20.86
C PRO A 431 -3.95 12.87 19.53
N ASP A 432 -4.41 11.62 19.54
CA ASP A 432 -4.46 10.75 18.35
C ASP A 432 -5.75 10.89 17.53
N ARG A 433 -6.62 11.85 17.87
CA ARG A 433 -7.93 12.07 17.22
C ARG A 433 -7.95 13.38 16.46
N ILE A 434 -8.60 13.36 15.30
CA ILE A 434 -8.64 14.51 14.38
C ILE A 434 -9.58 15.57 14.95
N MET A 435 -9.12 16.83 14.93
CA MET A 435 -9.92 17.99 15.30
C MET A 435 -10.30 18.82 14.06
N GLU A 436 -11.55 18.71 13.63
CA GLU A 436 -12.15 19.42 12.49
C GLU A 436 -12.94 20.64 12.97
N THR A 437 -12.76 21.79 12.33
CA THR A 437 -13.43 23.04 12.69
C THR A 437 -14.16 23.67 11.50
N PHE A 438 -15.38 24.15 11.73
CA PHE A 438 -16.12 25.03 10.83
C PHE A 438 -16.18 26.41 11.46
N SER A 439 -15.34 27.31 10.96
CA SER A 439 -15.11 28.62 11.56
C SER A 439 -15.73 29.71 10.69
N VAL A 440 -16.74 30.39 11.25
CA VAL A 440 -17.39 31.51 10.59
C VAL A 440 -16.61 32.79 10.85
N ILE A 441 -16.17 33.43 9.77
CA ILE A 441 -15.36 34.65 9.82
C ILE A 441 -16.30 35.86 9.91
N PRO A 442 -16.08 36.76 10.89
CA PRO A 442 -16.86 37.97 11.02
C PRO A 442 -16.64 38.93 9.83
N SER A 443 -17.67 39.70 9.50
CA SER A 443 -17.59 40.75 8.49
C SER A 443 -18.24 42.04 9.02
N PRO A 444 -17.55 43.20 8.93
CA PRO A 444 -18.10 44.50 9.31
C PRO A 444 -19.33 44.92 8.50
N LYS A 445 -19.60 44.27 7.36
CA LYS A 445 -20.78 44.52 6.52
C LYS A 445 -22.03 43.82 7.03
N VAL A 446 -21.87 42.79 7.87
CA VAL A 446 -22.94 41.90 8.31
C VAL A 446 -23.19 42.04 9.81
N SER A 447 -22.14 42.25 10.61
CA SER A 447 -22.21 42.34 12.08
C SER A 447 -21.94 43.75 12.60
N ASP A 448 -22.60 44.12 13.69
CA ASP A 448 -22.45 45.41 14.38
C ASP A 448 -21.38 45.38 15.50
N THR A 449 -20.70 44.24 15.70
CA THR A 449 -19.75 44.06 16.81
C THR A 449 -18.41 44.73 16.51
N VAL A 450 -18.00 45.67 17.36
CA VAL A 450 -16.80 46.51 17.13
C VAL A 450 -15.46 45.83 17.43
N VAL A 451 -15.46 44.74 18.20
CA VAL A 451 -14.23 44.04 18.65
C VAL A 451 -13.93 42.76 17.87
N GLU A 452 -14.69 42.46 16.82
CA GLU A 452 -14.53 41.24 16.02
C GLU A 452 -13.12 41.01 15.44
N PRO A 453 -12.38 42.05 14.96
CA PRO A 453 -11.03 41.83 14.46
C PRO A 453 -10.06 41.33 15.53
N TYR A 454 -10.21 41.78 16.79
CA TYR A 454 -9.41 41.28 17.90
C TYR A 454 -9.70 39.81 18.20
N ASN A 455 -10.98 39.45 18.28
CA ASN A 455 -11.38 38.07 18.54
C ASN A 455 -10.94 37.13 17.42
N ALA A 456 -11.04 37.57 16.16
CA ALA A 456 -10.67 36.76 15.01
C ALA A 456 -9.16 36.45 14.98
N VAL A 457 -8.30 37.46 15.21
CA VAL A 457 -6.84 37.27 15.21
C VAL A 457 -6.40 36.30 16.31
N LEU A 458 -6.95 36.44 17.52
CA LEU A 458 -6.64 35.55 18.64
C LEU A 458 -7.14 34.12 18.40
N SER A 459 -8.33 33.96 17.84
CA SER A 459 -8.82 32.63 17.50
C SER A 459 -8.04 31.97 16.38
N PHE A 460 -7.55 32.73 15.38
CA PHE A 460 -6.69 32.17 14.33
C PHE A 460 -5.38 31.65 14.90
N HIS A 461 -4.76 32.39 15.83
CA HIS A 461 -3.55 31.91 16.50
C HIS A 461 -3.76 30.55 17.17
N GLN A 462 -4.88 30.37 17.89
CA GLN A 462 -5.21 29.08 18.52
C GLN A 462 -5.58 27.97 17.53
N LEU A 463 -6.23 28.30 16.41
CA LEU A 463 -6.53 27.34 15.35
C LEU A 463 -5.27 26.86 14.62
N VAL A 464 -4.29 27.74 14.40
CA VAL A 464 -3.02 27.36 13.76
C VAL A 464 -2.30 26.27 14.57
N GLU A 465 -2.42 26.30 15.89
CA GLU A 465 -1.69 25.36 16.77
C GLU A 465 -2.47 24.08 17.09
N ASN A 466 -3.79 24.17 17.25
CA ASN A 466 -4.56 23.10 17.90
C ASN A 466 -5.57 22.38 16.99
N SER A 467 -5.84 22.85 15.78
CA SER A 467 -6.75 22.17 14.84
C SER A 467 -5.99 21.47 13.70
N ASP A 468 -6.46 20.30 13.28
CA ASP A 468 -5.88 19.60 12.13
C ASP A 468 -6.53 20.03 10.80
N GLU A 469 -7.79 20.47 10.84
CA GLU A 469 -8.57 20.89 9.67
C GLU A 469 -9.49 22.08 10.02
N SER A 470 -9.44 23.16 9.25
CA SER A 470 -10.28 24.35 9.44
C SER A 470 -10.98 24.81 8.17
N PHE A 471 -12.29 24.58 8.08
CA PHE A 471 -13.14 25.10 7.03
C PHE A 471 -13.56 26.55 7.34
N LEU A 472 -13.07 27.49 6.54
CA LEU A 472 -13.32 28.91 6.73
C LEU A 472 -14.54 29.38 5.92
N LEU A 473 -15.48 30.03 6.59
CA LEU A 473 -16.74 30.52 6.02
C LEU A 473 -16.84 32.04 6.19
N ASP A 474 -16.62 32.79 5.12
CA ASP A 474 -16.67 34.26 5.15
C ASP A 474 -18.11 34.80 5.03
N ASN A 475 -18.58 35.50 6.07
CA ASN A 475 -19.88 36.16 6.07
C ASN A 475 -20.04 37.20 4.95
N GLU A 476 -18.95 37.87 4.53
CA GLU A 476 -18.99 38.83 3.43
C GLU A 476 -19.30 38.13 2.10
N ALA A 477 -18.60 37.02 1.82
CA ALA A 477 -18.81 36.22 0.62
C ALA A 477 -20.21 35.59 0.60
N LEU A 478 -20.67 35.07 1.74
CA LEU A 478 -22.02 34.49 1.87
C LEU A 478 -23.12 35.54 1.61
N TYR A 479 -22.95 36.77 2.11
CA TYR A 479 -23.88 37.87 1.86
C TYR A 479 -23.92 38.25 0.38
N ASP A 480 -22.76 38.37 -0.26
CA ASP A 480 -22.64 38.66 -1.69
C ASP A 480 -23.26 37.56 -2.57
N ILE A 481 -23.12 36.27 -2.19
CA ILE A 481 -23.76 35.14 -2.88
C ILE A 481 -25.29 35.24 -2.77
N CYS A 482 -25.82 35.53 -1.59
CA CYS A 482 -27.26 35.73 -1.38
C CYS A 482 -27.80 36.89 -2.22
N PHE A 483 -27.08 38.01 -2.25
CA PHE A 483 -27.50 39.21 -2.96
C PHE A 483 -27.37 39.08 -4.48
N ARG A 484 -26.21 38.64 -4.99
CA ARG A 484 -25.89 38.62 -6.43
C ARG A 484 -26.38 37.35 -7.13
N THR A 485 -26.16 36.19 -6.52
CA THR A 485 -26.44 34.89 -7.16
C THR A 485 -27.87 34.42 -6.89
N LEU A 486 -28.34 34.52 -5.65
CA LEU A 486 -29.71 34.16 -5.27
C LEU A 486 -30.73 35.30 -5.46
N LYS A 487 -30.26 36.51 -5.79
CA LYS A 487 -31.08 37.72 -6.04
C LYS A 487 -32.00 38.09 -4.86
N LEU A 488 -31.56 37.84 -3.64
CA LEU A 488 -32.25 38.30 -2.43
C LEU A 488 -31.95 39.77 -2.20
N THR A 489 -32.97 40.60 -1.98
CA THR A 489 -32.80 42.06 -1.82
C THR A 489 -32.25 42.45 -0.45
N THR A 490 -32.52 41.65 0.59
CA THR A 490 -32.05 41.85 1.97
C THR A 490 -31.76 40.48 2.60
N PRO A 491 -30.55 39.94 2.45
CA PRO A 491 -30.16 38.67 3.06
C PRO A 491 -30.26 38.73 4.59
N THR A 492 -30.89 37.73 5.22
CA THR A 492 -30.96 37.60 6.68
C THR A 492 -29.92 36.61 7.22
N TYR A 493 -29.62 36.64 8.52
CA TYR A 493 -28.80 35.60 9.17
C TYR A 493 -29.37 34.18 8.98
N GLY A 494 -30.69 34.03 8.85
CA GLY A 494 -31.30 32.75 8.51
C GLY A 494 -30.92 32.25 7.12
N ASP A 495 -30.82 33.14 6.14
CA ASP A 495 -30.42 32.80 4.78
C ASP A 495 -28.92 32.44 4.70
N LEU A 496 -28.09 33.20 5.42
CA LEU A 496 -26.65 32.92 5.57
C LEU A 496 -26.41 31.56 6.24
N ASN A 497 -27.08 31.30 7.37
CA ASN A 497 -27.00 30.02 8.08
C ASN A 497 -27.50 28.85 7.23
N HIS A 498 -28.49 29.08 6.37
CA HIS A 498 -28.94 28.06 5.42
C HIS A 498 -27.84 27.71 4.41
N LEU A 499 -27.09 28.68 3.89
CA LEU A 499 -25.96 28.40 3.00
C LEU A 499 -24.82 27.67 3.73
N VAL A 500 -24.48 28.11 4.95
CA VAL A 500 -23.48 27.44 5.79
C VAL A 500 -23.86 26.00 6.06
N SER A 501 -25.10 25.73 6.46
CA SER A 501 -25.58 24.37 6.71
C SER A 501 -25.59 23.50 5.45
N ALA A 502 -25.83 24.08 4.27
CA ALA A 502 -25.78 23.38 2.99
C ALA A 502 -24.33 23.02 2.61
N ALA A 503 -23.37 23.93 2.83
CA ALA A 503 -21.96 23.68 2.61
C ALA A 503 -21.41 22.60 3.57
N MET A 504 -21.70 22.72 4.87
CA MET A 504 -21.34 21.71 5.89
C MET A 504 -21.92 20.33 5.55
N SER A 505 -23.19 20.27 5.16
CA SER A 505 -23.84 19.04 4.71
C SER A 505 -23.16 18.48 3.45
N GLY A 506 -22.77 19.35 2.51
CA GLY A 506 -22.05 18.94 1.32
C GLY A 506 -20.69 18.28 1.62
N VAL A 507 -19.87 18.92 2.46
CA VAL A 507 -18.54 18.44 2.85
C VAL A 507 -18.61 17.13 3.64
N THR A 508 -19.51 17.05 4.63
CA THR A 508 -19.68 15.85 5.48
C THR A 508 -20.50 14.73 4.82
N CYS A 509 -20.86 14.86 3.53
CA CYS A 509 -21.68 13.87 2.83
C CYS A 509 -20.95 12.50 2.71
N CYS A 510 -19.64 12.51 2.44
CA CYS A 510 -18.82 11.30 2.33
C CYS A 510 -18.66 10.54 3.66
N LEU A 511 -18.86 11.21 4.78
CA LEU A 511 -18.87 10.60 6.12
C LEU A 511 -20.22 9.93 6.39
N ARG A 512 -21.32 10.63 6.06
CA ARG A 512 -22.70 10.21 6.36
C ARG A 512 -23.25 9.13 5.44
N PHE A 513 -22.81 9.08 4.18
CA PHE A 513 -23.41 8.21 3.17
C PHE A 513 -22.35 7.38 2.43
N PRO A 514 -22.67 6.13 2.05
CA PRO A 514 -21.77 5.29 1.26
C PRO A 514 -21.64 5.82 -0.19
N GLY A 515 -20.43 5.77 -0.74
CA GLY A 515 -20.08 6.19 -2.10
C GLY A 515 -18.85 5.45 -2.63
N GLN A 516 -18.67 5.38 -3.95
CA GLN A 516 -17.60 4.61 -4.61
C GLN A 516 -16.18 5.13 -4.31
N LEU A 517 -16.07 6.37 -3.81
CA LEU A 517 -14.82 7.08 -3.51
C LEU A 517 -14.94 7.83 -2.17
N ASN A 518 -15.29 7.15 -1.09
CA ASN A 518 -15.46 7.81 0.21
C ASN A 518 -14.11 8.18 0.85
N CYS A 519 -13.99 9.45 1.25
CA CYS A 519 -12.90 9.96 2.06
C CYS A 519 -13.31 9.98 3.54
N ASP A 520 -12.50 9.36 4.39
CA ASP A 520 -12.61 9.47 5.85
C ASP A 520 -11.95 10.78 6.30
N LEU A 521 -12.24 11.29 7.50
CA LEU A 521 -11.61 12.53 8.03
C LEU A 521 -10.08 12.50 7.90
N ARG A 522 -9.45 11.37 8.24
CA ARG A 522 -7.99 11.19 8.06
C ARG A 522 -7.52 11.32 6.62
N LYS A 523 -8.34 10.88 5.65
CA LYS A 523 -8.02 11.04 4.23
C LYS A 523 -8.24 12.48 3.77
N ILE A 524 -9.15 13.24 4.38
CA ILE A 524 -9.34 14.66 4.06
C ILE A 524 -8.11 15.44 4.52
N ALA A 525 -7.67 15.25 5.77
CA ALA A 525 -6.44 15.82 6.32
C ALA A 525 -5.22 15.50 5.45
N VAL A 526 -4.91 14.22 5.25
CA VAL A 526 -3.70 13.79 4.54
C VAL A 526 -3.66 14.26 3.08
N ASN A 527 -4.83 14.42 2.44
CA ASN A 527 -4.87 14.80 1.03
C ASN A 527 -4.93 16.32 0.79
N LEU A 528 -5.45 17.11 1.73
CA LEU A 528 -5.67 18.55 1.53
C LEU A 528 -4.76 19.44 2.39
N VAL A 529 -4.16 18.89 3.45
CA VAL A 529 -3.17 19.58 4.30
C VAL A 529 -1.78 19.15 3.83
N PRO A 530 -1.13 19.89 2.91
CA PRO A 530 0.23 19.58 2.53
C PRO A 530 1.19 19.80 3.70
N PHE A 531 0.89 20.75 4.60
CA PHE A 531 1.74 21.18 5.71
C PHE A 531 0.95 21.46 6.97
N PRO A 532 1.47 21.10 8.17
CA PRO A 532 0.72 21.20 9.43
C PRO A 532 0.16 22.60 9.77
N ARG A 533 0.75 23.69 9.24
CA ARG A 533 0.26 25.08 9.46
C ARG A 533 -0.71 25.58 8.37
N LEU A 534 -0.84 24.87 7.24
CA LEU A 534 -1.67 25.27 6.10
C LEU A 534 -2.93 24.38 5.98
N HIS A 535 -3.68 24.26 7.07
CA HIS A 535 -4.90 23.44 7.16
C HIS A 535 -6.21 24.21 6.96
N PHE A 536 -6.15 25.40 6.35
CA PHE A 536 -7.31 26.25 6.13
C PHE A 536 -7.94 26.01 4.75
N PHE A 537 -9.23 25.67 4.74
CA PHE A 537 -9.95 25.30 3.52
C PHE A 537 -11.03 26.31 3.15
N MET A 538 -11.07 26.66 1.87
CA MET A 538 -12.19 27.37 1.26
C MET A 538 -13.25 26.37 0.81
N THR A 539 -14.52 26.67 1.07
CA THR A 539 -15.64 25.81 0.68
C THR A 539 -16.52 26.44 -0.40
N GLY A 540 -17.01 25.60 -1.31
CA GLY A 540 -17.96 25.97 -2.35
C GLY A 540 -19.09 24.93 -2.46
N PHE A 541 -20.27 25.37 -2.88
CA PHE A 541 -21.42 24.47 -3.07
C PHE A 541 -22.14 24.81 -4.37
N ALA A 542 -22.44 23.78 -5.18
CA ALA A 542 -23.20 23.89 -6.42
C ALA A 542 -24.20 22.73 -6.54
N PRO A 543 -25.39 22.91 -7.14
CA PRO A 543 -25.90 24.12 -7.75
C PRO A 543 -26.52 25.07 -6.72
N LEU A 544 -26.26 26.37 -6.86
CA LEU A 544 -26.95 27.43 -6.12
C LEU A 544 -28.26 27.75 -6.85
N THR A 545 -29.35 27.04 -6.55
CA THR A 545 -30.64 27.28 -7.21
C THR A 545 -31.60 28.06 -6.32
N SER A 546 -32.12 29.19 -6.82
CA SER A 546 -33.43 29.69 -6.36
C SER A 546 -34.49 28.71 -6.84
N ARG A 547 -35.45 28.33 -5.97
CA ARG A 547 -36.55 27.40 -6.31
C ARG A 547 -37.09 27.64 -7.73
N GLY A 548 -36.78 26.78 -8.71
CA GLY A 548 -37.56 26.72 -9.95
C GLY A 548 -36.90 26.45 -11.31
N SER A 549 -35.57 26.40 -11.48
CA SER A 549 -34.99 26.18 -12.83
C SER A 549 -34.30 24.82 -12.97
N GLN A 550 -34.95 23.89 -13.69
CA GLN A 550 -34.42 22.56 -14.03
C GLN A 550 -33.89 22.53 -15.46
N GLN A 551 -32.59 22.26 -15.62
CA GLN A 551 -32.03 21.55 -16.77
C GLN A 551 -30.71 20.92 -16.34
N TYR A 552 -30.62 19.59 -16.37
CA TYR A 552 -29.40 18.84 -16.09
C TYR A 552 -29.22 17.77 -17.17
N ARG A 553 -28.01 17.68 -17.74
CA ARG A 553 -27.57 16.57 -18.60
C ARG A 553 -27.01 15.46 -17.70
N ALA A 554 -27.37 14.22 -18.00
CA ALA A 554 -26.73 13.06 -17.36
C ALA A 554 -25.26 12.97 -17.80
N LEU A 555 -24.36 12.73 -16.85
CA LEU A 555 -22.93 12.56 -17.10
C LEU A 555 -22.53 11.14 -16.71
N THR A 556 -21.95 10.44 -17.67
CA THR A 556 -21.06 9.29 -17.48
C THR A 556 -19.63 9.82 -17.37
N GLU A 557 -18.85 9.27 -16.44
CA GLU A 557 -17.41 9.53 -16.18
C GLU A 557 -17.07 10.90 -15.55
N VAL A 558 -17.06 10.93 -14.21
CA VAL A 558 -16.67 12.11 -13.40
C VAL A 558 -15.16 12.39 -13.47
N ASP A 559 -14.34 11.33 -13.46
CA ASP A 559 -12.88 11.46 -13.41
C ASP A 559 -12.29 12.06 -14.70
N GLU A 560 -12.78 11.64 -15.87
CA GLU A 560 -12.35 12.22 -17.15
C GLU A 560 -12.74 13.70 -17.31
N GLN A 561 -13.91 14.10 -16.78
CA GLN A 561 -14.36 15.49 -16.83
C GLN A 561 -13.58 16.38 -15.86
N MET A 562 -13.27 15.89 -14.66
CA MET A 562 -12.43 16.62 -13.70
C MET A 562 -11.00 16.79 -14.23
N LEU A 563 -10.44 15.76 -14.87
CA LEU A 563 -9.14 15.85 -15.55
C LEU A 563 -9.18 16.88 -16.70
N ASN A 564 -10.29 16.94 -17.44
CA ASN A 564 -10.51 17.96 -18.48
C ASN A 564 -10.66 19.38 -17.91
N VAL A 565 -11.25 19.54 -16.72
CA VAL A 565 -11.32 20.83 -16.03
C VAL A 565 -9.93 21.24 -15.55
N GLN A 566 -9.18 20.32 -14.92
CA GLN A 566 -7.79 20.55 -14.51
C GLN A 566 -6.91 20.96 -15.70
N ASN A 567 -7.01 20.26 -16.82
CA ASN A 567 -6.24 20.56 -18.04
C ASN A 567 -6.64 21.91 -18.69
N LYS A 568 -7.91 22.34 -18.55
CA LYS A 568 -8.37 23.64 -19.06
C LYS A 568 -8.00 24.82 -18.15
N ASN A 569 -7.82 24.54 -16.87
CA ASN A 569 -7.64 25.51 -15.80
C ASN A 569 -6.27 25.34 -15.10
N SER A 570 -5.27 24.82 -15.81
CA SER A 570 -3.96 24.45 -15.25
C SER A 570 -3.27 25.60 -14.51
N SER A 571 -3.51 26.85 -14.91
CA SER A 571 -2.97 28.05 -14.26
C SER A 571 -3.51 28.34 -12.85
N TYR A 572 -4.62 27.71 -12.43
CA TYR A 572 -5.17 27.86 -11.07
C TYR A 572 -4.62 26.82 -10.09
N PHE A 573 -3.83 25.88 -10.58
CA PHE A 573 -3.33 24.74 -9.84
C PHE A 573 -1.81 24.81 -9.74
N VAL A 574 -1.29 24.61 -8.54
CA VAL A 574 0.14 24.68 -8.28
C VAL A 574 0.83 23.43 -8.86
N GLU A 575 1.85 23.61 -9.68
CA GLU A 575 2.48 22.55 -10.50
C GLU A 575 3.27 21.52 -9.68
N TRP A 576 3.75 21.90 -8.49
CA TRP A 576 4.58 21.04 -7.64
C TRP A 576 3.79 20.03 -6.78
N ILE A 577 2.45 20.09 -6.71
CA ILE A 577 1.62 19.04 -6.08
C ILE A 577 1.02 18.13 -7.17
N PRO A 578 1.47 16.86 -7.31
CA PRO A 578 0.86 15.92 -8.24
C PRO A 578 -0.52 15.47 -7.74
N ASN A 579 -1.52 15.39 -8.62
CA ASN A 579 -2.90 14.96 -8.29
C ASN A 579 -3.61 15.81 -7.22
N ASN A 580 -3.53 17.14 -7.35
CA ASN A 580 -4.13 18.14 -6.45
C ASN A 580 -5.67 18.25 -6.47
N ILE A 581 -6.37 17.37 -7.20
CA ILE A 581 -7.84 17.28 -7.19
C ILE A 581 -8.22 15.85 -6.80
N LYS A 582 -9.11 15.73 -5.82
CA LYS A 582 -9.76 14.48 -5.44
C LYS A 582 -11.27 14.65 -5.54
N ALA A 583 -11.94 13.66 -6.10
CA ALA A 583 -13.39 13.63 -6.21
C ALA A 583 -13.94 12.50 -5.34
N SER A 584 -14.97 12.82 -4.56
CA SER A 584 -15.80 11.83 -3.86
C SER A 584 -17.20 11.89 -4.46
N VAL A 585 -17.78 10.73 -4.75
CA VAL A 585 -19.12 10.63 -5.35
C VAL A 585 -20.03 9.88 -4.40
N CYS A 586 -21.12 10.55 -4.01
CA CYS A 586 -22.21 9.94 -3.26
C CYS A 586 -23.44 9.78 -4.15
N ASP A 587 -24.05 8.59 -4.10
CA ASP A 587 -25.23 8.25 -4.90
C ASP A 587 -26.54 8.89 -4.36
N ILE A 588 -26.50 9.51 -3.17
CA ILE A 588 -27.67 10.09 -2.50
C ILE A 588 -27.63 11.61 -2.63
N PRO A 589 -28.48 12.22 -3.48
CA PRO A 589 -28.52 13.67 -3.61
C PRO A 589 -29.22 14.33 -2.41
N PRO A 590 -28.88 15.59 -2.08
CA PRO A 590 -29.58 16.35 -1.05
C PRO A 590 -31.08 16.50 -1.33
N LYS A 591 -31.90 16.44 -0.28
CA LYS A 591 -33.36 16.50 -0.38
C LYS A 591 -33.82 17.79 -1.09
N GLY A 592 -34.40 17.65 -2.29
CA GLY A 592 -34.86 18.76 -3.12
C GLY A 592 -33.97 19.09 -4.33
N LEU A 593 -32.78 18.47 -4.43
CA LEU A 593 -31.88 18.57 -5.57
C LEU A 593 -31.73 17.20 -6.25
N LYS A 594 -31.49 17.20 -7.57
CA LYS A 594 -31.19 15.96 -8.33
C LYS A 594 -29.71 15.59 -8.26
N MET A 595 -28.84 16.58 -8.06
CA MET A 595 -27.39 16.45 -7.97
C MET A 595 -26.84 17.69 -7.26
N ALA A 596 -25.78 17.52 -6.49
CA ALA A 596 -25.04 18.59 -5.83
C ALA A 596 -23.55 18.22 -5.75
N VAL A 597 -22.69 19.22 -5.70
CA VAL A 597 -21.24 19.13 -5.59
C VAL A 597 -20.82 20.12 -4.52
N ALA A 598 -20.06 19.63 -3.54
CA ALA A 598 -19.32 20.46 -2.61
C ALA A 598 -17.86 20.46 -3.03
N PHE A 599 -17.25 21.64 -2.99
CA PHE A 599 -15.84 21.85 -3.27
C PHE A 599 -15.17 22.27 -1.95
N ALA A 600 -14.07 21.62 -1.61
CA ALA A 600 -13.16 22.05 -0.57
C ALA A 600 -11.79 22.20 -1.21
N GLY A 601 -11.19 23.38 -1.08
CA GLY A 601 -9.90 23.68 -1.68
C GLY A 601 -9.01 24.44 -0.72
N ASN A 602 -7.77 23.99 -0.59
CA ASN A 602 -6.69 24.76 0.02
C ASN A 602 -6.10 25.68 -1.07
N SER A 603 -6.42 26.97 -1.00
CA SER A 603 -6.03 27.94 -2.04
C SER A 603 -5.22 29.06 -1.42
N THR A 604 -4.12 29.44 -2.07
CA THR A 604 -3.31 30.60 -1.68
C THR A 604 -4.09 31.90 -1.67
N ALA A 605 -5.23 31.98 -2.39
CA ALA A 605 -6.13 33.13 -2.36
C ALA A 605 -6.70 33.43 -0.96
N ILE A 606 -6.69 32.45 -0.05
CA ILE A 606 -7.15 32.62 1.34
C ILE A 606 -6.32 33.68 2.10
N GLN A 607 -5.09 33.97 1.65
CA GLN A 607 -4.25 35.00 2.25
C GLN A 607 -4.86 36.41 2.18
N GLU A 608 -5.68 36.73 1.18
CA GLU A 608 -6.33 38.05 1.06
C GLU A 608 -7.27 38.31 2.24
N MET A 609 -7.92 37.26 2.72
CA MET A 609 -8.80 37.32 3.87
C MET A 609 -8.03 37.49 5.18
N PHE A 610 -6.89 36.82 5.34
CA PHE A 610 -6.00 37.04 6.48
C PHE A 610 -5.44 38.46 6.48
N LYS A 611 -4.97 38.97 5.33
CA LYS A 611 -4.53 40.37 5.14
C LYS A 611 -5.63 41.35 5.54
N ARG A 612 -6.88 41.12 5.10
CA ARG A 612 -8.03 41.96 5.45
C ARG A 612 -8.27 42.01 6.97
N VAL A 613 -8.26 40.86 7.64
CA VAL A 613 -8.46 40.79 9.11
C VAL A 613 -7.31 41.47 9.85
N ALA A 614 -6.07 41.21 9.43
CA ALA A 614 -4.87 41.84 9.99
C ALA A 614 -4.90 43.37 9.84
N GLU A 615 -5.27 43.91 8.67
CA GLU A 615 -5.36 45.36 8.45
C GLU A 615 -6.36 46.04 9.39
N TYR A 616 -7.53 45.43 9.60
CA TYR A 616 -8.52 45.95 10.55
C TYR A 616 -8.01 45.87 12.00
N PHE A 617 -7.33 44.78 12.37
CA PHE A 617 -6.69 44.64 13.66
C PHE A 617 -5.62 45.71 13.88
N THR A 618 -4.65 45.86 12.97
CA THR A 618 -3.57 46.83 13.07
C THR A 618 -4.12 48.26 13.16
N ALA A 619 -5.18 48.58 12.43
CA ALA A 619 -5.83 49.89 12.48
C ALA A 619 -6.46 50.18 13.85
N MET A 620 -7.05 49.18 14.52
CA MET A 620 -7.59 49.30 15.88
C MET A 620 -6.48 49.32 16.94
N PHE A 621 -5.48 48.46 16.80
CA PHE A 621 -4.36 48.31 17.74
C PHE A 621 -3.47 49.55 17.80
N ARG A 622 -3.18 50.17 16.64
CA ARG A 622 -2.48 51.48 16.59
C ARG A 622 -3.23 52.59 17.32
N ARG A 623 -4.56 52.50 17.40
CA ARG A 623 -5.40 53.48 18.11
C ARG A 623 -5.66 53.09 19.57
N LYS A 624 -5.15 51.94 20.03
CA LYS A 624 -5.46 51.31 21.33
C LYS A 624 -6.96 51.26 21.62
N ALA A 625 -7.78 51.10 20.59
CA ALA A 625 -9.23 51.08 20.74
C ALA A 625 -9.67 49.76 21.40
N PHE A 626 -10.48 49.85 22.46
CA PHE A 626 -11.04 48.69 23.20
C PHE A 626 -10.02 47.71 23.85
N LEU A 627 -8.72 47.98 23.75
CA LEU A 627 -7.66 47.13 24.32
C LEU A 627 -7.80 46.88 25.84
N HIS A 628 -8.25 47.91 26.58
CA HIS A 628 -8.49 47.83 28.03
C HIS A 628 -9.55 46.79 28.45
N TRP A 629 -10.42 46.34 27.53
CA TRP A 629 -11.41 45.29 27.79
C TRP A 629 -10.77 43.89 27.85
N TYR A 630 -9.62 43.71 27.20
CA TYR A 630 -8.91 42.44 27.17
C TYR A 630 -7.86 42.37 28.27
N THR A 631 -7.08 43.44 28.45
CA THR A 631 -6.08 43.52 29.54
C THR A 631 -6.73 43.52 30.92
N GLY A 632 -7.99 43.97 31.02
CA GLY A 632 -8.77 43.92 32.26
C GLY A 632 -9.14 42.51 32.71
N GLU A 633 -9.15 41.54 31.79
CA GLU A 633 -9.44 40.12 32.04
C GLU A 633 -8.17 39.28 32.27
N GLY A 634 -6.98 39.92 32.32
CA GLY A 634 -5.71 39.26 32.63
C GLY A 634 -4.80 38.96 31.43
N MET A 635 -5.15 39.40 30.22
CA MET A 635 -4.37 39.16 28.99
C MET A 635 -3.21 40.16 28.83
N ASP A 636 -2.02 39.68 28.44
CA ASP A 636 -0.86 40.53 28.16
C ASP A 636 -0.95 41.23 26.78
N GLU A 637 -0.47 42.47 26.67
CA GLU A 637 -0.31 43.17 25.38
C GLU A 637 0.66 42.42 24.44
N MET A 638 1.58 41.60 24.98
CA MET A 638 2.49 40.76 24.18
C MET A 638 1.75 39.66 23.40
N GLU A 639 0.70 39.04 23.95
CA GLU A 639 -0.09 37.99 23.28
C GLU A 639 -0.76 38.52 21.99
N PHE A 640 -1.17 39.80 21.99
CA PHE A 640 -1.70 40.46 20.78
C PHE A 640 -0.65 40.62 19.69
N THR A 641 0.59 40.94 20.09
CA THR A 641 1.70 41.15 19.16
C THR A 641 2.16 39.82 18.57
N GLU A 642 2.18 38.76 19.38
CA GLU A 642 2.47 37.40 18.94
C GLU A 642 1.42 36.87 17.97
N ALA A 643 0.13 37.05 18.28
CA ALA A 643 -0.96 36.65 17.39
C ALA A 643 -0.93 37.43 16.05
N GLU A 644 -0.61 38.73 16.07
CA GLU A 644 -0.41 39.52 14.85
C GLU A 644 0.81 39.04 14.05
N SER A 645 1.92 38.73 14.71
CA SER A 645 3.12 38.17 14.06
C SER A 645 2.80 36.85 13.38
N ASN A 646 2.20 35.90 14.11
CA ASN A 646 1.84 34.59 13.59
C ASN A 646 0.90 34.67 12.38
N MET A 647 -0.04 35.62 12.37
CA MET A 647 -0.92 35.85 11.21
C MET A 647 -0.16 36.44 10.01
N ASN A 648 0.77 37.37 10.23
CA ASN A 648 1.60 37.94 9.16
C ASN A 648 2.61 36.92 8.60
N ASP A 649 3.13 36.05 9.46
CA ASP A 649 3.99 34.93 9.07
C ASP A 649 3.21 33.95 8.21
N LEU A 650 1.98 33.59 8.61
CA LEU A 650 1.08 32.74 7.81
C LEU A 650 0.80 33.35 6.43
N VAL A 651 0.54 34.66 6.36
CA VAL A 651 0.35 35.38 5.10
C VAL A 651 1.60 35.32 4.22
N SER A 652 2.78 35.48 4.83
CA SER A 652 4.06 35.45 4.13
C SER A 652 4.37 34.04 3.62
N GLU A 653 4.06 33.00 4.40
CA GLU A 653 4.14 31.60 4.00
C GLU A 653 3.24 31.34 2.77
N TYR A 654 1.95 31.70 2.82
CA TYR A 654 1.05 31.54 1.65
C TYR A 654 1.53 32.32 0.41
N GLN A 655 2.10 33.51 0.58
CA GLN A 655 2.66 34.30 -0.52
C GLN A 655 3.92 33.63 -1.10
N GLN A 656 4.82 33.13 -0.25
CA GLN A 656 6.01 32.39 -0.67
C GLN A 656 5.63 31.15 -1.47
N TYR A 657 4.64 30.36 -1.03
CA TYR A 657 4.17 29.19 -1.76
C TYR A 657 3.41 29.52 -3.05
N GLN A 658 2.83 30.73 -3.15
CA GLN A 658 2.22 31.21 -4.39
C GLN A 658 3.27 31.62 -5.43
N ASP A 659 4.38 32.22 -4.98
CA ASP A 659 5.46 32.70 -5.84
C ASP A 659 6.50 31.61 -6.15
N ALA A 660 6.52 30.52 -5.39
CA ALA A 660 7.38 29.36 -5.60
C ALA A 660 7.07 28.65 -6.93
N THR A 661 7.99 28.75 -7.88
CA THR A 661 8.02 27.93 -9.10
C THR A 661 8.61 26.56 -8.80
N ALA A 662 8.25 25.54 -9.59
CA ALA A 662 8.70 24.15 -9.40
C ALA A 662 10.24 23.94 -9.44
N GLU A 663 11.01 24.99 -9.76
CA GLU A 663 12.47 25.00 -9.86
C GLU A 663 13.21 25.39 -8.56
N GLU A 664 12.53 25.86 -7.50
CA GLU A 664 13.23 26.22 -6.24
C GLU A 664 13.46 24.99 -5.34
N GLU A 665 14.74 24.64 -5.14
CA GLU A 665 15.32 23.52 -4.35
C GLU A 665 14.76 23.32 -2.91
N GLY A 666 13.96 24.25 -2.39
CA GLY A 666 13.39 24.20 -1.05
C GLY A 666 12.19 23.26 -0.87
N VAL A 667 11.45 22.95 -1.95
CA VAL A 667 10.17 22.22 -1.85
C VAL A 667 10.38 20.69 -1.71
N ASP A 668 11.37 20.12 -2.39
CA ASP A 668 11.65 18.68 -2.38
C ASP A 668 12.37 18.21 -1.10
N ARG A 669 13.25 19.05 -0.53
CA ARG A 669 13.92 18.78 0.76
C ARG A 669 12.93 18.73 1.93
N TRP A 670 11.76 19.32 1.75
CA TRP A 670 10.78 19.54 2.79
C TRP A 670 9.63 18.52 2.78
N LEU A 671 9.21 18.03 1.61
CA LEU A 671 8.29 16.89 1.46
C LEU A 671 8.84 15.59 2.06
N CYS A 672 10.16 15.37 2.02
CA CYS A 672 10.80 14.17 2.55
C CYS A 672 10.95 14.12 4.08
N ARG A 673 10.91 15.27 4.80
CA ARG A 673 11.23 15.31 6.24
C ARG A 673 10.04 15.03 7.19
N ASN A 674 8.79 15.32 6.79
CA ASN A 674 7.69 15.44 7.76
C ASN A 674 6.43 14.57 7.51
N CYS A 675 6.45 13.60 6.59
CA CYS A 675 5.27 12.76 6.32
C CYS A 675 5.61 11.24 6.26
N PRO A 676 5.47 10.48 7.36
CA PRO A 676 5.76 9.04 7.38
C PRO A 676 4.64 8.17 6.78
N ALA A 677 3.44 8.71 6.57
CA ALA A 677 2.22 7.89 6.41
C ALA A 677 1.58 7.88 5.00
N SER A 678 2.16 8.57 4.00
CA SER A 678 1.62 8.61 2.63
C SER A 678 2.35 7.69 1.63
N CYS A 679 3.32 6.90 2.08
CA CYS A 679 4.09 6.00 1.21
C CYS A 679 3.38 4.68 0.86
N GLY A 680 2.13 4.50 1.29
CA GLY A 680 1.30 3.34 0.95
C GLY A 680 0.11 3.77 0.10
N LEU A 681 0.02 3.27 -1.13
CA LEU A 681 -1.04 3.49 -2.14
C LEU A 681 -0.81 4.67 -3.09
N SER A 682 0.23 4.56 -3.94
CA SER A 682 0.24 5.22 -5.25
C SER A 682 0.10 4.17 -6.35
N ASN A 683 -1.12 4.01 -6.86
CA ASN A 683 -1.35 3.35 -8.14
C ASN A 683 -1.95 4.37 -9.13
N SER A 684 -1.13 4.67 -10.15
CA SER A 684 -1.44 5.28 -11.44
C SER A 684 -1.78 6.78 -11.54
N GLY A 685 -1.04 7.48 -12.41
CA GLY A 685 -1.45 8.72 -13.07
C GLY A 685 -0.32 9.75 -13.23
N ARG A 686 0.57 9.55 -14.23
CA ARG A 686 1.77 10.34 -14.61
C ARG A 686 2.95 10.28 -13.63
N PHE A 687 3.85 9.33 -13.89
CA PHE A 687 5.15 9.22 -13.24
C PHE A 687 6.02 10.42 -13.61
N ARG A 688 6.46 11.19 -12.60
CA ARG A 688 7.54 12.18 -12.76
C ARG A 688 8.79 11.46 -13.26
N THR A 689 9.46 12.07 -14.21
CA THR A 689 10.56 11.48 -14.96
C THR A 689 11.79 11.30 -14.06
N VAL A 690 12.06 10.04 -13.73
CA VAL A 690 13.21 9.56 -12.97
C VAL A 690 14.46 9.62 -13.85
N GLN A 691 15.61 10.08 -13.34
CA GLN A 691 16.84 10.19 -14.14
C GLN A 691 18.08 9.64 -13.40
N CYS A 692 18.96 8.93 -14.11
CA CYS A 692 20.19 8.32 -13.60
C CYS A 692 21.40 8.81 -14.39
N LEU A 693 22.51 9.10 -13.70
CA LEU A 693 23.78 9.46 -14.34
C LEU A 693 24.70 8.23 -14.42
N GLY A 694 25.23 7.94 -15.62
CA GLY A 694 26.20 6.85 -15.81
C GLY A 694 27.63 7.38 -15.85
N ASP A 695 28.40 7.15 -14.79
CA ASP A 695 29.81 7.51 -14.71
C ASP A 695 30.68 6.30 -15.09
N GLN A 696 31.70 6.51 -15.91
CA GLN A 696 32.59 5.45 -16.38
C GLN A 696 34.04 5.77 -16.02
N GLY A 697 34.65 4.92 -15.19
CA GLY A 697 36.00 5.09 -14.68
C GLY A 697 37.01 4.13 -15.27
N GLY A 698 38.02 4.67 -15.97
CA GLY A 698 39.19 3.94 -16.46
C GLY A 698 38.92 3.02 -17.64
N GLN A 699 39.96 2.30 -18.09
CA GLN A 699 39.90 1.54 -19.34
C GLN A 699 38.81 0.46 -19.39
N CYS A 700 38.66 -0.32 -18.33
CA CYS A 700 37.64 -1.37 -18.27
C CYS A 700 36.22 -0.78 -18.15
N GLY A 701 36.04 0.22 -17.28
CA GLY A 701 34.77 0.91 -17.08
C GLY A 701 34.24 1.54 -18.36
N ASN A 702 35.10 2.25 -19.10
CA ASN A 702 34.76 2.88 -20.38
C ASN A 702 34.41 1.85 -21.47
N GLN A 703 35.05 0.68 -21.52
CA GLN A 703 34.73 -0.35 -22.50
C GLN A 703 33.40 -1.05 -22.21
N ILE A 704 33.13 -1.37 -20.94
CA ILE A 704 31.87 -1.97 -20.50
C ILE A 704 30.73 -0.97 -20.68
N GLY A 705 30.93 0.27 -20.23
CA GLY A 705 29.96 1.34 -20.36
C GLY A 705 29.65 1.65 -21.81
N ALA A 706 30.65 1.73 -22.70
CA ALA A 706 30.40 1.86 -24.13
C ALA A 706 29.49 0.74 -24.67
N LYS A 707 29.76 -0.52 -24.31
CA LYS A 707 28.89 -1.66 -24.70
C LYS A 707 27.50 -1.61 -24.07
N PHE A 708 27.39 -1.16 -22.83
CA PHE A 708 26.10 -0.94 -22.18
C PHE A 708 25.26 0.08 -22.95
N TRP A 709 25.83 1.24 -23.28
CA TRP A 709 25.16 2.28 -24.08
C TRP A 709 24.75 1.80 -25.46
N GLU A 710 25.58 0.99 -26.13
CA GLU A 710 25.20 0.34 -27.40
C GLU A 710 23.95 -0.53 -27.24
N VAL A 711 23.90 -1.37 -26.19
CA VAL A 711 22.78 -2.30 -25.95
C VAL A 711 21.51 -1.54 -25.61
N ILE A 712 21.56 -0.53 -24.74
CA ILE A 712 20.37 0.23 -24.36
C ILE A 712 19.87 1.13 -25.50
N ALA A 713 20.77 1.74 -26.29
CA ALA A 713 20.39 2.47 -27.49
C ALA A 713 19.66 1.56 -28.49
N ASP A 714 20.17 0.34 -28.68
CA ASP A 714 19.54 -0.68 -29.51
C ASP A 714 18.17 -1.14 -28.98
N GLU A 715 17.98 -1.21 -27.67
CA GLU A 715 16.70 -1.55 -27.04
C GLU A 715 15.66 -0.43 -27.13
N HIS A 716 16.10 0.83 -27.05
CA HIS A 716 15.25 2.01 -27.23
C HIS A 716 15.08 2.43 -28.70
N GLY A 717 15.73 1.75 -29.65
CA GLY A 717 15.61 2.04 -31.07
C GLY A 717 16.29 3.36 -31.49
N ILE A 718 17.34 3.77 -30.78
CA ILE A 718 18.12 4.98 -31.07
C ILE A 718 19.27 4.62 -31.98
N ASP A 719 19.45 5.37 -33.06
CA ASP A 719 20.59 5.18 -33.97
C ASP A 719 21.87 5.90 -33.47
N PRO A 720 23.04 5.64 -34.08
CA PRO A 720 24.29 6.33 -33.71
C PRO A 720 24.27 7.85 -33.88
N THR A 721 23.27 8.42 -34.56
CA THR A 721 23.10 9.86 -34.74
C THR A 721 22.17 10.49 -33.69
N GLY A 722 21.60 9.65 -32.82
CA GLY A 722 20.69 10.04 -31.75
C GLY A 722 19.23 10.12 -32.17
N THR A 723 18.87 9.78 -33.41
CA THR A 723 17.48 9.78 -33.87
C THR A 723 16.77 8.48 -33.52
N TYR A 724 15.52 8.61 -33.06
CA TYR A 724 14.67 7.48 -32.75
C TYR A 724 14.08 6.86 -34.03
N HIS A 725 14.31 5.56 -34.20
CA HIS A 725 13.77 4.71 -35.26
C HIS A 725 13.13 3.45 -34.67
N GLY A 726 12.57 3.53 -33.46
CA GLY A 726 11.90 2.41 -32.81
C GLY A 726 10.48 2.16 -33.33
N ASP A 727 9.97 0.97 -33.03
CA ASP A 727 8.67 0.47 -33.48
C ASP A 727 7.58 0.54 -32.39
N SER A 728 7.94 0.88 -31.14
CA SER A 728 7.07 0.75 -29.97
C SER A 728 7.10 1.99 -29.07
N ASP A 729 5.92 2.57 -28.80
CA ASP A 729 5.77 3.76 -27.94
C ASP A 729 6.32 3.56 -26.52
N LEU A 730 6.30 2.32 -26.00
CA LEU A 730 6.86 1.97 -24.69
C LEU A 730 8.37 2.22 -24.58
N GLN A 731 9.08 2.31 -25.72
CA GLN A 731 10.51 2.63 -25.74
C GLN A 731 10.77 4.11 -25.46
N LEU A 732 9.81 4.98 -25.75
CA LEU A 732 9.92 6.43 -25.52
C LEU A 732 9.40 6.84 -24.14
N GLU A 733 8.52 6.06 -23.53
CA GLU A 733 7.82 6.44 -22.29
C GLU A 733 8.77 6.75 -21.10
N ARG A 734 9.90 6.06 -21.00
CA ARG A 734 10.93 6.28 -19.96
C ARG A 734 12.34 6.46 -20.52
N ILE A 735 12.46 6.97 -21.74
CA ILE A 735 13.76 7.22 -22.38
C ILE A 735 14.62 8.24 -21.60
N ASN A 736 13.95 9.19 -20.96
CA ASN A 736 14.56 10.28 -20.22
C ASN A 736 15.37 9.84 -18.99
N VAL A 737 15.26 8.57 -18.58
CA VAL A 737 16.03 8.01 -17.46
C VAL A 737 17.53 8.05 -17.75
N TYR A 738 17.92 7.65 -18.97
CA TYR A 738 19.32 7.55 -19.38
C TYR A 738 19.68 8.53 -20.51
N PHE A 739 18.71 9.08 -21.21
CA PHE A 739 18.95 9.99 -22.33
C PHE A 739 18.39 11.40 -22.07
N ASN A 740 19.16 12.40 -22.47
CA ASN A 740 18.75 13.78 -22.63
C ASN A 740 18.05 13.97 -23.98
N GLU A 741 16.87 14.57 -24.00
CA GLU A 741 16.23 15.00 -25.25
C GLU A 741 16.81 16.36 -25.68
N ALA A 742 17.64 16.34 -26.72
CA ALA A 742 18.21 17.53 -27.34
C ALA A 742 17.32 18.08 -28.46
N THR A 743 17.52 19.35 -28.82
CA THR A 743 16.78 20.03 -29.89
C THR A 743 16.85 19.24 -31.20
N GLY A 744 15.68 18.98 -31.80
CA GLY A 744 15.55 18.25 -33.06
C GLY A 744 15.24 16.75 -32.91
N GLY A 745 14.77 16.30 -31.73
CA GLY A 745 14.39 14.91 -31.49
C GLY A 745 15.60 13.97 -31.43
N ARG A 746 16.74 14.50 -30.97
CA ARG A 746 17.97 13.71 -30.77
C ARG A 746 18.12 13.35 -29.31
N TYR A 747 18.37 12.09 -29.03
CA TYR A 747 18.60 11.58 -27.69
C TYR A 747 20.09 11.41 -27.43
N VAL A 748 20.60 12.03 -26.35
CA VAL A 748 22.02 12.04 -25.97
C VAL A 748 22.19 11.34 -24.61
N PRO A 749 23.07 10.34 -24.47
CA PRO A 749 23.37 9.68 -23.20
C PRO A 749 23.74 10.66 -22.09
N ARG A 750 23.14 10.49 -20.90
CA ARG A 750 23.57 11.11 -19.64
C ARG A 750 24.75 10.31 -19.07
N ALA A 751 25.91 10.46 -19.70
CA ALA A 751 27.13 9.76 -19.32
C ALA A 751 28.30 10.72 -19.14
N VAL A 752 29.11 10.47 -18.11
CA VAL A 752 30.42 11.10 -17.92
C VAL A 752 31.48 10.02 -18.10
N LEU A 753 32.43 10.28 -19.01
CA LEU A 753 33.53 9.37 -19.29
C LEU A 753 34.80 9.98 -18.72
N MET A 754 35.42 9.27 -17.77
CA MET A 754 36.68 9.69 -17.17
C MET A 754 37.79 8.65 -17.35
N ASP A 755 38.97 9.12 -17.71
CA ASP A 755 40.18 8.30 -17.72
C ASP A 755 41.42 9.19 -17.58
N LEU A 756 42.44 8.70 -16.90
CA LEU A 756 43.74 9.37 -16.82
C LEU A 756 44.54 9.16 -18.12
N GLU A 757 44.17 8.17 -18.93
CA GLU A 757 44.77 7.89 -20.23
C GLU A 757 43.92 8.40 -21.41
N PRO A 758 44.49 9.16 -22.36
CA PRO A 758 43.74 9.69 -23.49
C PRO A 758 43.41 8.62 -24.55
N GLY A 759 44.20 7.54 -24.64
CA GLY A 759 44.06 6.53 -25.69
C GLY A 759 42.73 5.74 -25.62
N THR A 760 42.15 5.65 -24.43
CA THR A 760 40.86 4.99 -24.21
C THR A 760 39.72 5.80 -24.82
N MET A 761 39.78 7.13 -24.71
CA MET A 761 38.77 8.04 -25.25
C MET A 761 38.72 8.00 -26.78
N ASP A 762 39.88 7.93 -27.43
CA ASP A 762 39.96 7.76 -28.89
C ASP A 762 39.30 6.45 -29.34
N SER A 763 39.48 5.38 -28.56
CA SER A 763 38.89 4.07 -28.83
C SER A 763 37.36 4.09 -28.68
N VAL A 764 36.83 4.75 -27.64
CA VAL A 764 35.39 4.91 -27.44
C VAL A 764 34.77 5.78 -28.55
N ARG A 765 35.44 6.87 -28.92
CA ARG A 765 34.96 7.79 -29.97
C ARG A 765 34.98 7.16 -31.37
N ALA A 766 35.93 6.25 -31.62
CA ALA A 766 35.98 5.44 -32.83
C ALA A 766 34.96 4.27 -32.83
N GLY A 767 34.33 4.00 -31.68
CA GLY A 767 33.30 2.98 -31.55
C GLY A 767 32.02 3.29 -32.32
N PRO A 768 31.13 2.29 -32.52
CA PRO A 768 29.93 2.43 -33.36
C PRO A 768 28.98 3.53 -32.89
N PHE A 769 28.85 3.73 -31.58
CA PHE A 769 28.02 4.77 -30.95
C PHE A 769 28.85 5.89 -30.31
N GLY A 770 30.15 5.99 -30.64
CA GLY A 770 31.05 6.99 -30.05
C GLY A 770 30.66 8.45 -30.33
N GLN A 771 29.96 8.69 -31.45
CA GLN A 771 29.47 10.03 -31.84
C GLN A 771 28.20 10.45 -31.10
N LEU A 772 27.57 9.53 -30.36
CA LEU A 772 26.34 9.79 -29.62
C LEU A 772 26.63 10.56 -28.31
N PHE A 773 27.81 10.35 -27.71
CA PHE A 773 28.21 11.01 -26.47
C PHE A 773 28.50 12.50 -26.68
N ARG A 774 28.19 13.31 -25.67
CA ARG A 774 28.49 14.73 -25.67
C ARG A 774 30.01 14.94 -25.58
N PRO A 775 30.64 15.70 -26.50
CA PRO A 775 32.08 15.96 -26.45
C PRO A 775 32.54 16.60 -25.13
N ASP A 776 31.68 17.41 -24.51
CA ASP A 776 31.94 18.10 -23.25
C ASP A 776 32.02 17.15 -22.05
N ASN A 777 31.47 15.93 -22.15
CA ASN A 777 31.41 14.98 -21.06
C ASN A 777 32.60 14.00 -21.05
N PHE A 778 33.57 14.19 -21.95
CA PHE A 778 34.83 13.46 -21.95
C PHE A 778 35.86 14.22 -21.10
N VAL A 779 36.16 13.71 -19.93
CA VAL A 779 37.20 14.26 -19.04
C VAL A 779 38.39 13.30 -19.06
N PHE A 780 39.56 13.79 -19.48
CA PHE A 780 40.73 12.93 -19.55
C PHE A 780 42.03 13.60 -19.14
N GLY A 781 42.92 12.82 -18.52
CA GLY A 781 44.26 13.21 -18.14
C GLY A 781 45.27 13.10 -19.30
N GLN A 782 46.51 13.54 -19.05
CA GLN A 782 47.64 13.34 -19.96
C GLN A 782 48.54 12.17 -19.52
N THR A 783 48.40 11.74 -18.28
CA THR A 783 49.30 10.87 -17.52
C THR A 783 48.51 9.70 -16.95
N GLY A 784 48.83 8.47 -17.34
CA GLY A 784 48.15 7.27 -16.84
C GLY A 784 48.54 6.89 -15.41
N ALA A 785 47.62 6.26 -14.67
CA ALA A 785 47.88 5.76 -13.32
C ALA A 785 48.85 4.56 -13.25
N GLY A 786 49.09 3.88 -14.38
CA GLY A 786 50.04 2.76 -14.44
C GLY A 786 49.72 1.58 -13.51
N ASN A 787 48.43 1.24 -13.37
CA ASN A 787 47.92 0.21 -12.45
C ASN A 787 48.26 0.44 -10.96
N ASN A 788 48.49 1.69 -10.56
CA ASN A 788 48.71 2.06 -9.16
C ASN A 788 47.49 2.81 -8.60
N TRP A 789 46.84 2.23 -7.59
CA TRP A 789 45.69 2.84 -6.91
C TRP A 789 46.04 4.17 -6.24
N ALA A 790 47.19 4.27 -5.57
CA ALA A 790 47.58 5.49 -4.85
C ALA A 790 47.76 6.69 -5.80
N LYS A 791 48.21 6.45 -7.04
CA LYS A 791 48.25 7.49 -8.07
C LYS A 791 46.87 7.98 -8.49
N GLY A 792 45.95 7.03 -8.66
CA GLY A 792 44.57 7.35 -8.98
C GLY A 792 43.84 8.06 -7.85
N HIS A 793 44.19 7.79 -6.59
CA HIS A 793 43.45 8.32 -5.44
C HIS A 793 44.05 9.62 -4.87
N TYR A 794 45.38 9.73 -4.76
CA TYR A 794 46.03 10.83 -4.04
C TYR A 794 46.74 11.85 -4.94
N THR A 795 47.23 11.45 -6.12
CA THR A 795 48.04 12.32 -6.98
C THR A 795 47.31 12.72 -8.26
N GLU A 796 47.44 11.94 -9.33
CA GLU A 796 46.93 12.29 -10.66
C GLU A 796 45.40 12.35 -10.71
N GLY A 797 44.71 11.41 -10.05
CA GLY A 797 43.24 11.44 -10.04
C GLY A 797 42.67 12.55 -9.16
N ALA A 798 43.35 12.94 -8.08
CA ALA A 798 42.97 14.07 -7.26
C ALA A 798 43.08 15.42 -7.99
N GLU A 799 44.00 15.55 -8.95
CA GLU A 799 44.09 16.74 -9.81
C GLU A 799 42.94 16.80 -10.84
N LEU A 800 42.49 15.64 -11.35
CA LEU A 800 41.45 15.58 -12.38
C LEU A 800 40.02 15.56 -11.82
N ILE A 801 39.83 15.16 -10.56
CA ILE A 801 38.51 14.91 -9.97
C ILE A 801 37.61 16.14 -9.96
N ASP A 802 38.16 17.33 -9.71
CA ASP A 802 37.37 18.58 -9.69
C ASP A 802 36.73 18.86 -11.05
N SER A 803 37.45 18.56 -12.15
CA SER A 803 36.92 18.70 -13.50
C SER A 803 35.81 17.69 -13.79
N VAL A 804 35.91 16.47 -13.24
CA VAL A 804 34.85 15.46 -13.36
C VAL A 804 33.62 15.89 -12.56
N LEU A 805 33.79 16.34 -11.32
CA LEU A 805 32.72 16.80 -10.45
C LEU A 805 31.95 17.98 -11.06
N ASP A 806 32.63 18.91 -11.73
CA ASP A 806 31.97 20.01 -12.43
C ASP A 806 31.06 19.54 -13.57
N VAL A 807 31.45 18.48 -14.29
CA VAL A 807 30.61 17.87 -15.33
C VAL A 807 29.44 17.10 -14.70
N VAL A 808 29.70 16.35 -13.63
CA VAL A 808 28.66 15.63 -12.86
C VAL A 808 27.60 16.61 -12.33
N ARG A 809 28.01 17.74 -11.75
CA ARG A 809 27.11 18.83 -11.32
C ARG A 809 26.25 19.34 -12.46
N LYS A 810 26.88 19.65 -13.60
CA LYS A 810 26.16 20.17 -14.77
C LYS A 810 25.10 19.21 -15.30
N GLU A 811 25.37 17.90 -15.29
CA GLU A 811 24.38 16.89 -15.70
C GLU A 811 23.34 16.64 -14.60
N ALA A 812 23.71 16.74 -13.32
CA ALA A 812 22.78 16.65 -12.20
C ALA A 812 21.78 17.82 -12.18
N GLU A 813 22.23 19.05 -12.42
CA GLU A 813 21.39 20.24 -12.60
C GLU A 813 20.50 20.12 -13.85
N GLY A 814 20.95 19.41 -14.87
CA GLY A 814 20.17 19.09 -16.07
C GLY A 814 19.09 18.03 -15.84
N CYS A 815 18.90 17.55 -14.61
CA CYS A 815 17.91 16.53 -14.27
C CYS A 815 16.70 17.11 -13.52
N ASP A 816 15.48 16.69 -13.90
CA ASP A 816 14.26 17.10 -13.18
C ASP A 816 14.20 16.49 -11.77
N CYS A 817 14.60 15.21 -11.65
CA CYS A 817 14.69 14.50 -10.37
C CYS A 817 15.73 13.38 -10.47
N LEU A 818 16.91 13.62 -9.90
CA LEU A 818 18.02 12.68 -9.87
C LEU A 818 17.73 11.52 -8.89
N GLN A 819 17.75 10.28 -9.36
CA GLN A 819 17.60 9.10 -8.50
C GLN A 819 18.90 8.73 -7.81
N GLY A 820 20.00 8.72 -8.57
CA GLY A 820 21.28 8.21 -8.13
C GLY A 820 22.33 8.20 -9.23
N PHE A 821 23.52 7.73 -8.86
CA PHE A 821 24.69 7.62 -9.72
C PHE A 821 25.02 6.15 -9.94
N GLN A 822 25.34 5.80 -11.19
CA GLN A 822 25.79 4.47 -11.57
C GLN A 822 27.25 4.53 -12.02
N LEU A 823 28.17 4.00 -11.22
CA LEU A 823 29.59 3.96 -11.59
C LEU A 823 29.98 2.60 -12.17
N CYS A 824 30.54 2.59 -13.38
CA CYS A 824 31.16 1.42 -13.98
C CYS A 824 32.68 1.52 -13.89
N HIS A 825 33.32 0.63 -13.15
CA HIS A 825 34.77 0.64 -12.96
C HIS A 825 35.36 -0.76 -12.70
N SER A 826 36.69 -0.86 -12.71
CA SER A 826 37.39 -2.08 -12.31
C SER A 826 38.23 -1.84 -11.07
N LEU A 827 38.20 -2.79 -10.15
CA LEU A 827 38.94 -2.73 -8.88
C LEU A 827 40.41 -3.11 -9.03
N GLY A 828 40.80 -3.74 -10.15
CA GLY A 828 42.19 -4.17 -10.39
C GLY A 828 43.08 -3.07 -10.99
N GLY A 829 42.49 -2.05 -11.62
CA GLY A 829 43.22 -0.97 -12.30
C GLY A 829 43.76 0.11 -11.36
N GLY A 830 44.48 1.09 -11.90
CA GLY A 830 44.91 2.28 -11.16
C GLY A 830 43.86 3.40 -11.21
N THR A 831 43.42 3.77 -12.41
CA THR A 831 42.43 4.83 -12.62
C THR A 831 41.04 4.44 -12.13
N GLY A 832 40.49 3.33 -12.64
CA GLY A 832 39.14 2.89 -12.30
C GLY A 832 38.97 2.62 -10.81
N ALA A 833 39.99 2.04 -10.18
CA ALA A 833 39.96 1.71 -8.77
C ALA A 833 40.20 2.94 -7.89
N GLY A 834 41.34 3.64 -8.07
CA GLY A 834 41.73 4.77 -7.20
C GLY A 834 40.92 6.03 -7.42
N MET A 835 40.80 6.48 -8.67
CA MET A 835 40.02 7.69 -9.00
C MET A 835 38.51 7.41 -8.91
N GLY A 836 38.07 6.18 -9.22
CA GLY A 836 36.67 5.78 -9.07
C GLY A 836 36.19 5.81 -7.63
N THR A 837 36.96 5.28 -6.68
CA THR A 837 36.59 5.36 -5.25
C THR A 837 36.66 6.78 -4.70
N LEU A 838 37.60 7.59 -5.17
CA LEU A 838 37.65 9.02 -4.84
C LEU A 838 36.39 9.75 -5.31
N LEU A 839 35.93 9.47 -6.53
CA LEU A 839 34.69 10.04 -7.06
C LEU A 839 33.49 9.64 -6.21
N ILE A 840 33.36 8.36 -5.85
CA ILE A 840 32.26 7.89 -5.00
C ILE A 840 32.22 8.66 -3.67
N SER A 841 33.37 8.79 -3.01
CA SER A 841 33.47 9.51 -1.73
C SER A 841 33.05 10.98 -1.88
N LYS A 842 33.52 11.68 -2.93
CA LYS A 842 33.16 13.09 -3.17
C LYS A 842 31.71 13.28 -3.55
N VAL A 843 31.15 12.38 -4.37
CA VAL A 843 29.72 12.41 -4.72
C VAL A 843 28.86 12.11 -3.50
N ARG A 844 29.29 11.21 -2.60
CA ARG A 844 28.57 10.93 -1.34
C ARG A 844 28.57 12.13 -0.39
N GLU A 845 29.67 12.88 -0.33
CA GLU A 845 29.76 14.14 0.43
C GLU A 845 28.79 15.21 -0.12
N GLU A 846 28.72 15.37 -1.45
CA GLU A 846 27.91 16.41 -2.10
C GLU A 846 26.42 16.03 -2.22
N TYR A 847 26.13 14.75 -2.46
CA TYR A 847 24.79 14.21 -2.69
C TYR A 847 24.47 13.03 -1.74
N PRO A 848 24.37 13.27 -0.41
CA PRO A 848 24.20 12.21 0.58
C PRO A 848 22.85 11.45 0.47
N ASP A 849 21.81 12.12 -0.02
CA ASP A 849 20.45 11.53 -0.10
C ASP A 849 20.23 10.65 -1.36
N ARG A 850 21.21 10.59 -2.26
CA ARG A 850 21.11 9.90 -3.56
C ARG A 850 21.74 8.50 -3.50
N ILE A 851 21.15 7.56 -4.22
CA ILE A 851 21.64 6.17 -4.26
C ILE A 851 22.93 6.12 -5.08
N MET A 852 23.95 5.46 -4.53
CA MET A 852 25.19 5.14 -5.21
C MET A 852 25.23 3.65 -5.58
N GLU A 853 25.13 3.36 -6.87
CA GLU A 853 25.21 2.01 -7.43
C GLU A 853 26.52 1.83 -8.19
N THR A 854 27.24 0.73 -7.95
CA THR A 854 28.48 0.42 -8.66
C THR A 854 28.44 -0.92 -9.37
N PHE A 855 28.94 -0.95 -10.61
CA PHE A 855 29.27 -2.16 -11.34
C PHE A 855 30.78 -2.35 -11.26
N SER A 856 31.20 -3.21 -10.34
CA SER A 856 32.59 -3.38 -9.95
C SER A 856 33.17 -4.67 -10.51
N VAL A 857 34.13 -4.53 -11.44
CA VAL A 857 34.83 -5.69 -12.03
C VAL A 857 36.01 -6.10 -11.16
N ILE A 858 35.92 -7.32 -10.64
CA ILE A 858 36.94 -7.95 -9.80
C ILE A 858 38.06 -8.52 -10.68
N PRO A 859 39.33 -8.26 -10.33
CA PRO A 859 40.47 -8.81 -11.05
C PRO A 859 40.58 -10.33 -10.89
N SER A 860 41.14 -10.99 -11.91
CA SER A 860 41.45 -12.42 -11.86
C SER A 860 42.81 -12.72 -12.52
N PRO A 861 43.67 -13.53 -11.87
CA PRO A 861 44.96 -13.93 -12.43
C PRO A 861 44.85 -14.83 -13.67
N LYS A 862 43.66 -15.34 -14.00
CA LYS A 862 43.43 -16.09 -15.26
C LYS A 862 43.32 -15.18 -16.48
N VAL A 863 42.98 -13.91 -16.27
CA VAL A 863 42.60 -12.96 -17.33
C VAL A 863 43.64 -11.84 -17.47
N SER A 864 44.28 -11.43 -16.37
CA SER A 864 45.30 -10.37 -16.35
C SER A 864 46.63 -10.87 -15.82
N ASP A 865 47.72 -10.37 -16.42
CA ASP A 865 49.11 -10.64 -16.03
C ASP A 865 49.64 -9.63 -15.00
N THR A 866 48.83 -8.66 -14.56
CA THR A 866 49.25 -7.62 -13.62
C THR A 866 49.31 -8.15 -12.20
N VAL A 867 50.47 -8.02 -11.55
CA VAL A 867 50.71 -8.60 -10.21
C VAL A 867 50.15 -7.78 -9.04
N VAL A 868 49.92 -6.48 -9.23
CA VAL A 868 49.50 -5.56 -8.14
C VAL A 868 47.98 -5.42 -7.96
N GLU A 869 47.17 -6.11 -8.77
CA GLU A 869 45.71 -6.00 -8.74
C GLU A 869 45.09 -6.31 -7.36
N PRO A 870 45.58 -7.30 -6.57
CA PRO A 870 45.06 -7.52 -5.23
C PRO A 870 45.23 -6.34 -4.28
N TYR A 871 46.31 -5.54 -4.41
CA TYR A 871 46.46 -4.31 -3.61
C TYR A 871 45.37 -3.29 -3.95
N ASN A 872 45.18 -3.03 -5.25
CA ASN A 872 44.18 -2.08 -5.72
C ASN A 872 42.76 -2.52 -5.32
N ALA A 873 42.48 -3.83 -5.38
CA ALA A 873 41.17 -4.37 -5.04
C ALA A 873 40.85 -4.22 -3.55
N VAL A 874 41.76 -4.57 -2.64
CA VAL A 874 41.54 -4.46 -1.19
C VAL A 874 41.34 -3.00 -0.77
N LEU A 875 42.16 -2.09 -1.26
CA LEU A 875 42.03 -0.65 -1.00
C LEU A 875 40.70 -0.09 -1.53
N SER A 876 40.23 -0.61 -2.67
CA SER A 876 38.96 -0.17 -3.25
C SER A 876 37.75 -0.72 -2.50
N PHE A 877 37.80 -1.98 -2.05
CA PHE A 877 36.73 -2.56 -1.25
C PHE A 877 36.54 -1.81 0.06
N HIS A 878 37.63 -1.41 0.72
CA HIS A 878 37.55 -0.58 1.91
C HIS A 878 36.68 0.68 1.69
N GLN A 879 36.87 1.37 0.56
CA GLN A 879 36.08 2.56 0.22
C GLN A 879 34.64 2.25 -0.21
N LEU A 880 34.41 1.12 -0.88
CA LEU A 880 33.07 0.71 -1.34
C LEU A 880 32.16 0.32 -0.18
N VAL A 881 32.70 -0.35 0.85
CA VAL A 881 31.93 -0.78 2.04
C VAL A 881 31.27 0.40 2.76
N GLU A 882 31.91 1.57 2.76
CA GLU A 882 31.41 2.75 3.49
C GLU A 882 30.60 3.69 2.60
N ASN A 883 30.97 3.83 1.32
CA ASN A 883 30.43 4.90 0.46
C ASN A 883 29.44 4.43 -0.62
N SER A 884 29.31 3.13 -0.88
CA SER A 884 28.34 2.61 -1.87
C SER A 884 27.09 2.03 -1.19
N ASP A 885 25.92 2.24 -1.80
CA ASP A 885 24.65 1.69 -1.30
C ASP A 885 24.35 0.33 -1.96
N GLU A 886 24.77 0.13 -3.21
CA GLU A 886 24.61 -1.11 -3.98
C GLU A 886 25.88 -1.39 -4.79
N SER A 887 26.45 -2.60 -4.66
CA SER A 887 27.64 -2.99 -5.41
C SER A 887 27.44 -4.33 -6.13
N PHE A 888 27.27 -4.27 -7.45
CA PHE A 888 27.18 -5.45 -8.31
C PHE A 888 28.58 -5.98 -8.64
N LEU A 889 28.86 -7.19 -8.16
CA LEU A 889 30.15 -7.83 -8.33
C LEU A 889 30.20 -8.60 -9.64
N LEU A 890 31.22 -8.30 -10.45
CA LEU A 890 31.48 -8.93 -11.74
C LEU A 890 32.88 -9.54 -11.72
N ASP A 891 32.99 -10.86 -11.67
CA ASP A 891 34.27 -11.54 -11.61
C ASP A 891 34.73 -11.99 -13.00
N ASN A 892 35.90 -11.50 -13.42
CA ASN A 892 36.53 -11.91 -14.66
C ASN A 892 36.81 -13.42 -14.73
N GLU A 893 37.04 -14.07 -13.58
CA GLU A 893 37.21 -15.53 -13.51
C GLU A 893 35.93 -16.27 -13.92
N ALA A 894 34.80 -15.86 -13.36
CA ALA A 894 33.50 -16.46 -13.65
C ALA A 894 33.06 -16.17 -15.09
N LEU A 895 33.23 -14.93 -15.55
CA LEU A 895 32.94 -14.54 -16.93
C LEU A 895 33.75 -15.35 -17.94
N TYR A 896 35.04 -15.57 -17.67
CA TYR A 896 35.89 -16.42 -18.50
C TYR A 896 35.44 -17.88 -18.51
N ASP A 897 35.13 -18.46 -17.34
CA ASP A 897 34.66 -19.83 -17.22
C ASP A 897 33.29 -20.03 -17.92
N ILE A 898 32.37 -19.04 -17.85
CA ILE A 898 31.11 -19.04 -18.61
C ILE A 898 31.37 -19.06 -20.12
N CYS A 899 32.24 -18.16 -20.61
CA CYS A 899 32.56 -18.08 -22.04
C CYS A 899 33.20 -19.38 -22.55
N PHE A 900 34.14 -19.93 -21.80
CA PHE A 900 34.90 -21.10 -22.20
C PHE A 900 34.09 -22.40 -22.07
N ARG A 901 33.44 -22.63 -20.92
CA ARG A 901 32.73 -23.89 -20.61
C ARG A 901 31.30 -23.90 -21.14
N THR A 902 30.54 -22.83 -20.91
CA THR A 902 29.10 -22.78 -21.21
C THR A 902 28.84 -22.36 -22.66
N LEU A 903 29.47 -21.26 -23.11
CA LEU A 903 29.32 -20.77 -24.49
C LEU A 903 30.20 -21.51 -25.50
N LYS A 904 31.16 -22.33 -25.02
CA LYS A 904 32.10 -23.13 -25.83
C LYS A 904 32.99 -22.28 -26.75
N LEU A 905 33.37 -21.09 -26.30
CA LEU A 905 34.34 -20.25 -27.01
C LEU A 905 35.75 -20.72 -26.66
N THR A 906 36.53 -21.15 -27.66
CA THR A 906 37.89 -21.69 -27.45
C THR A 906 38.88 -20.65 -26.94
N THR A 907 38.68 -19.39 -27.31
CA THR A 907 39.53 -18.25 -26.92
C THR A 907 38.62 -17.04 -26.61
N PRO A 908 38.11 -16.92 -25.37
CA PRO A 908 37.31 -15.78 -24.95
C PRO A 908 38.09 -14.47 -25.10
N THR A 909 37.46 -13.45 -25.69
CA THR A 909 38.02 -12.09 -25.78
C THR A 909 37.33 -11.14 -24.81
N TYR A 910 37.95 -10.01 -24.46
CA TYR A 910 37.28 -8.98 -23.65
C TYR A 910 35.96 -8.50 -24.27
N GLY A 911 35.81 -8.53 -25.59
CA GLY A 911 34.53 -8.24 -26.25
C GLY A 911 33.42 -9.22 -25.88
N ASP A 912 33.74 -10.51 -25.69
CA ASP A 912 32.78 -11.54 -25.28
C ASP A 912 32.40 -11.38 -23.80
N LEU A 913 33.37 -11.05 -22.94
CA LEU A 913 33.13 -10.77 -21.53
C LEU A 913 32.25 -9.52 -21.37
N ASN A 914 32.58 -8.44 -22.07
CA ASN A 914 31.82 -7.19 -22.04
C ASN A 914 30.38 -7.39 -22.56
N HIS A 915 30.17 -8.29 -23.52
CA HIS A 915 28.82 -8.64 -23.98
C HIS A 915 27.99 -9.26 -22.85
N LEU A 916 28.57 -10.19 -22.06
CA LEU A 916 27.87 -10.76 -20.89
C LEU A 916 27.56 -9.71 -19.84
N VAL A 917 28.53 -8.85 -19.51
CA VAL A 917 28.34 -7.78 -18.53
C VAL A 917 27.24 -6.81 -18.99
N SER A 918 27.28 -6.37 -20.25
CA SER A 918 26.27 -5.46 -20.80
C SER A 918 24.85 -6.06 -20.77
N ALA A 919 24.72 -7.38 -20.96
CA ALA A 919 23.45 -8.08 -20.86
C ALA A 919 22.92 -8.13 -19.42
N ALA A 920 23.80 -8.36 -18.44
CA ALA A 920 23.44 -8.31 -17.02
C ALA A 920 23.03 -6.89 -16.59
N MET A 921 23.81 -5.87 -16.94
CA MET A 921 23.50 -4.46 -16.66
C MET A 921 22.17 -4.03 -17.31
N SER A 922 21.94 -4.41 -18.57
CA SER A 922 20.66 -4.16 -19.25
C SER A 922 19.49 -4.84 -18.52
N GLY A 923 19.72 -6.04 -17.97
CA GLY A 923 18.75 -6.78 -17.17
C GLY A 923 18.41 -6.10 -15.84
N VAL A 924 19.41 -5.67 -15.08
CA VAL A 924 19.23 -4.97 -13.79
C VAL A 924 18.50 -3.64 -13.97
N THR A 925 18.89 -2.86 -14.97
CA THR A 925 18.33 -1.52 -15.25
C THR A 925 16.97 -1.55 -15.96
N CYS A 926 16.45 -2.73 -16.31
CA CYS A 926 15.23 -2.89 -17.10
C CYS A 926 14.00 -2.27 -16.41
N CYS A 927 13.88 -2.39 -15.09
CA CYS A 927 12.75 -1.85 -14.32
C CYS A 927 12.68 -0.32 -14.30
N LEU A 928 13.82 0.33 -14.56
CA LEU A 928 13.90 1.80 -14.66
C LEU A 928 13.50 2.25 -16.06
N ARG A 929 14.03 1.56 -17.09
CA ARG A 929 13.93 1.95 -18.50
C ARG A 929 12.58 1.67 -19.15
N PHE A 930 11.85 0.67 -18.64
CA PHE A 930 10.58 0.27 -19.22
C PHE A 930 9.48 0.17 -18.15
N PRO A 931 8.24 0.55 -18.48
CA PRO A 931 7.11 0.26 -17.61
C PRO A 931 6.82 -1.25 -17.62
N GLY A 932 6.92 -1.87 -16.45
CA GLY A 932 6.54 -3.27 -16.20
C GLY A 932 5.31 -3.40 -15.29
N GLN A 933 4.77 -4.62 -15.20
CA GLN A 933 3.62 -4.95 -14.35
C GLN A 933 3.99 -4.90 -12.86
N LEU A 934 5.25 -5.19 -12.54
CA LEU A 934 5.86 -5.07 -11.22
C LEU A 934 7.18 -4.30 -11.38
N ASN A 935 7.20 -3.03 -10.96
CA ASN A 935 8.36 -2.16 -11.09
C ASN A 935 9.10 -2.01 -9.76
N CYS A 936 10.41 -2.23 -9.80
CA CYS A 936 11.35 -1.93 -8.72
C CYS A 936 12.22 -0.74 -9.14
N ASP A 937 12.14 0.36 -8.38
CA ASP A 937 13.05 1.51 -8.51
C ASP A 937 14.39 1.18 -7.83
N LEU A 938 15.48 1.89 -8.14
CA LEU A 938 16.80 1.65 -7.51
C LEU A 938 16.71 1.63 -5.99
N ARG A 939 16.08 2.64 -5.40
CA ARG A 939 15.85 2.68 -3.94
C ARG A 939 15.06 1.48 -3.41
N LYS A 940 14.12 0.92 -4.20
CA LYS A 940 13.39 -0.30 -3.80
C LYS A 940 14.27 -1.53 -3.90
N ILE A 941 15.19 -1.59 -4.86
CA ILE A 941 16.17 -2.67 -4.96
C ILE A 941 17.07 -2.64 -3.72
N ALA A 942 17.66 -1.48 -3.37
CA ALA A 942 18.42 -1.27 -2.14
C ALA A 942 17.65 -1.75 -0.90
N VAL A 943 16.46 -1.20 -0.66
CA VAL A 943 15.68 -1.49 0.56
C VAL A 943 15.28 -2.96 0.67
N ASN A 944 15.03 -3.64 -0.46
CA ASN A 944 14.63 -5.05 -0.44
C ASN A 944 15.82 -6.02 -0.40
N LEU A 945 16.99 -5.63 -0.94
CA LEU A 945 18.14 -6.51 -1.07
C LEU A 945 19.21 -6.31 0.02
N VAL A 946 19.25 -5.14 0.66
CA VAL A 946 20.25 -4.80 1.67
C VAL A 946 19.59 -4.82 3.06
N PRO A 947 19.66 -5.94 3.79
CA PRO A 947 19.16 -5.97 5.17
C PRO A 947 20.08 -5.21 6.13
N PHE A 948 21.39 -5.20 5.85
CA PHE A 948 22.41 -4.55 6.67
C PHE A 948 23.28 -3.63 5.80
N PRO A 949 23.57 -2.39 6.24
CA PRO A 949 24.26 -1.39 5.40
C PRO A 949 25.61 -1.84 4.82
N ARG A 950 26.41 -2.61 5.56
CA ARG A 950 27.72 -3.11 5.10
C ARG A 950 27.61 -4.29 4.11
N LEU A 951 26.49 -5.01 4.11
CA LEU A 951 26.26 -6.21 3.29
C LEU A 951 25.46 -5.89 2.03
N HIS A 952 26.00 -5.00 1.19
CA HIS A 952 25.35 -4.54 -0.05
C HIS A 952 26.03 -5.07 -1.33
N PHE A 953 26.80 -6.15 -1.21
CA PHE A 953 27.49 -6.76 -2.35
C PHE A 953 26.65 -7.86 -3.00
N PHE A 954 26.28 -7.66 -4.26
CA PHE A 954 25.40 -8.58 -4.98
C PHE A 954 26.13 -9.48 -5.96
N MET A 955 25.81 -10.77 -5.90
CA MET A 955 26.15 -11.71 -6.96
C MET A 955 25.15 -11.57 -8.11
N THR A 956 25.67 -11.29 -9.30
CA THR A 956 24.85 -11.18 -10.51
C THR A 956 24.79 -12.49 -11.28
N GLY A 957 23.66 -12.74 -11.92
CA GLY A 957 23.47 -13.86 -12.83
C GLY A 957 22.62 -13.45 -14.03
N PHE A 958 22.81 -14.12 -15.16
CA PHE A 958 21.99 -13.89 -16.35
C PHE A 958 21.61 -15.22 -16.98
N ALA A 959 20.36 -15.37 -17.38
CA ALA A 959 19.89 -16.49 -18.17
C ALA A 959 18.94 -16.00 -19.28
N PRO A 960 18.96 -16.61 -20.48
CA PRO A 960 19.68 -17.83 -20.84
C PRO A 960 21.11 -17.58 -21.35
N LEU A 961 22.06 -18.42 -20.93
CA LEU A 961 23.41 -18.49 -21.49
C LEU A 961 23.46 -19.63 -22.52
N THR A 962 23.13 -19.34 -23.77
CA THR A 962 23.13 -20.35 -24.85
C THR A 962 24.13 -20.00 -25.94
N SER A 963 24.85 -21.01 -26.44
CA SER A 963 25.74 -20.82 -27.59
C SER A 963 24.92 -20.49 -28.84
N ARG A 964 25.51 -19.69 -29.76
CA ARG A 964 24.87 -19.25 -31.02
C ARG A 964 24.34 -20.42 -31.88
N GLY A 965 24.94 -21.60 -31.79
CA GLY A 965 24.50 -22.80 -32.51
C GLY A 965 23.37 -23.60 -31.83
N SER A 966 23.17 -23.44 -30.52
CA SER A 966 22.15 -24.15 -29.75
C SER A 966 20.86 -23.36 -29.56
N GLN A 967 20.89 -22.05 -29.81
CA GLN A 967 19.77 -21.12 -29.59
C GLN A 967 18.52 -21.45 -30.42
N GLN A 968 18.67 -22.04 -31.61
CA GLN A 968 17.54 -22.39 -32.49
C GLN A 968 16.81 -23.68 -32.08
N TYR A 969 17.45 -24.57 -31.32
CA TYR A 969 16.92 -25.90 -31.01
C TYR A 969 16.30 -26.00 -29.61
N ARG A 970 16.52 -25.00 -28.74
CA ARG A 970 16.06 -25.04 -27.34
C ARG A 970 14.85 -24.12 -27.15
N ALA A 971 13.72 -24.70 -26.79
CA ALA A 971 12.54 -23.93 -26.36
C ALA A 971 12.78 -23.43 -24.93
N LEU A 972 12.95 -22.12 -24.76
CA LEU A 972 13.08 -21.51 -23.44
C LEU A 972 11.70 -21.46 -22.77
N THR A 973 11.62 -21.89 -21.51
CA THR A 973 10.42 -21.85 -20.66
C THR A 973 10.76 -21.16 -19.33
N VAL A 974 9.76 -20.65 -18.62
CA VAL A 974 9.98 -20.00 -17.30
C VAL A 974 10.66 -20.93 -16.31
N PRO A 975 10.25 -22.21 -16.14
CA PRO A 975 10.95 -23.14 -15.25
C PRO A 975 12.41 -23.37 -15.61
N GLU A 976 12.74 -23.45 -16.91
CA GLU A 976 14.14 -23.60 -17.36
C GLU A 976 14.98 -22.36 -17.06
N LEU A 977 14.40 -21.16 -17.19
CA LEU A 977 15.07 -19.90 -16.84
C LEU A 977 15.32 -19.83 -15.34
N THR A 978 14.32 -20.13 -14.52
CA THR A 978 14.45 -20.13 -13.06
C THR A 978 15.48 -21.17 -12.60
N GLN A 979 15.49 -22.37 -13.20
CA GLN A 979 16.48 -23.39 -12.85
C GLN A 979 17.91 -22.98 -13.24
N GLN A 980 18.08 -22.36 -14.42
CA GLN A 980 19.38 -21.84 -14.85
C GLN A 980 19.85 -20.70 -13.98
N MET A 981 18.94 -19.84 -13.52
CA MET A 981 19.27 -18.69 -12.69
C MET A 981 19.98 -19.08 -11.39
N PHE A 982 19.54 -20.17 -10.75
CA PHE A 982 20.13 -20.67 -9.50
C PHE A 982 21.28 -21.68 -9.71
N ASP A 983 21.71 -21.94 -10.95
CA ASP A 983 22.87 -22.79 -11.20
C ASP A 983 24.17 -22.00 -10.96
N ALA A 984 25.11 -22.57 -10.20
CA ALA A 984 26.39 -21.94 -9.88
C ALA A 984 27.19 -21.57 -11.14
N LYS A 985 26.97 -22.29 -12.25
CA LYS A 985 27.64 -22.04 -13.54
C LYS A 985 27.20 -20.76 -14.23
N ASN A 986 26.06 -20.19 -13.84
CA ASN A 986 25.50 -19.00 -14.46
C ASN A 986 25.72 -17.73 -13.62
N MET A 987 26.35 -17.87 -12.45
CA MET A 987 26.76 -16.75 -11.61
C MET A 987 27.97 -16.06 -12.23
N MET A 988 27.92 -14.74 -12.27
CA MET A 988 29.01 -13.89 -12.76
C MET A 988 30.03 -13.55 -11.65
N CYS A 989 29.84 -14.05 -10.44
CA CYS A 989 30.83 -14.06 -9.37
C CYS A 989 31.33 -15.49 -9.15
N ALA A 990 32.65 -15.70 -9.01
CA ALA A 990 33.21 -17.03 -8.81
C ALA A 990 33.07 -17.48 -7.34
N ALA A 991 31.83 -17.62 -6.89
CA ALA A 991 31.46 -18.21 -5.61
C ALA A 991 30.39 -19.26 -5.85
N ASP A 992 30.44 -20.40 -5.15
CA ASP A 992 29.35 -21.38 -5.22
C ASP A 992 28.25 -20.97 -4.24
N PRO A 993 27.03 -20.62 -4.71
CA PRO A 993 25.95 -20.21 -3.83
C PRO A 993 25.53 -21.28 -2.81
N ARG A 994 25.91 -22.55 -3.04
CA ARG A 994 25.59 -23.67 -2.15
C ARG A 994 26.44 -23.71 -0.89
N HIS A 995 27.59 -23.02 -0.87
CA HIS A 995 28.44 -22.93 0.32
C HIS A 995 27.98 -21.85 1.31
N GLY A 996 26.98 -21.04 0.92
CA GLY A 996 26.39 -20.02 1.78
C GLY A 996 24.86 -20.11 1.81
N ARG A 997 24.25 -19.07 2.38
CA ARG A 997 22.81 -18.85 2.37
C ARG A 997 22.50 -17.52 1.67
N TYR A 998 21.36 -17.45 1.01
CA TYR A 998 20.83 -16.20 0.47
C TYR A 998 20.12 -15.43 1.59
N LEU A 999 20.61 -14.21 1.84
CA LEU A 999 19.92 -13.23 2.67
C LEU A 999 18.67 -12.78 1.91
N THR A 1000 18.86 -12.24 0.71
CA THR A 1000 17.82 -11.71 -0.16
C THR A 1000 18.16 -12.00 -1.63
N ALA A 1001 17.14 -12.04 -2.48
CA ALA A 1001 17.34 -12.23 -3.91
C ALA A 1001 16.30 -11.48 -4.75
N ALA A 1002 16.72 -10.97 -5.89
CA ALA A 1002 15.86 -10.34 -6.89
C ALA A 1002 16.01 -11.06 -8.24
N ALA A 1003 14.88 -11.44 -8.81
CA ALA A 1003 14.77 -12.06 -10.13
C ALA A 1003 14.01 -11.12 -11.07
N LEU A 1004 14.71 -10.59 -12.06
CA LEU A 1004 14.22 -9.60 -13.01
C LEU A 1004 13.96 -10.27 -14.34
N PHE A 1005 12.73 -10.75 -14.52
CA PHE A 1005 12.32 -11.42 -15.75
C PHE A 1005 11.92 -10.42 -16.84
N ARG A 1006 12.31 -10.72 -18.08
CA ARG A 1006 12.03 -9.93 -19.28
C ARG A 1006 11.36 -10.77 -20.36
N GLY A 1007 10.35 -10.21 -21.01
CA GLY A 1007 9.55 -10.83 -22.07
C GLY A 1007 8.10 -11.08 -21.66
N ARG A 1008 7.27 -11.51 -22.61
CA ARG A 1008 5.86 -11.81 -22.32
C ARG A 1008 5.74 -13.14 -21.60
N MET A 1009 5.43 -13.10 -20.31
CA MET A 1009 5.24 -14.29 -19.46
C MET A 1009 4.08 -14.11 -18.49
N SER A 1010 3.57 -15.22 -17.95
CA SER A 1010 2.55 -15.19 -16.92
C SER A 1010 3.21 -14.90 -15.56
N THR A 1011 2.82 -13.80 -14.91
CA THR A 1011 3.28 -13.46 -13.54
C THR A 1011 3.03 -14.60 -12.55
N LYS A 1012 1.90 -15.30 -12.70
CA LYS A 1012 1.57 -16.47 -11.89
C LYS A 1012 2.58 -17.62 -12.07
N GLU A 1013 3.01 -17.89 -13.31
CA GLU A 1013 3.97 -18.97 -13.56
C GLU A 1013 5.33 -18.63 -12.96
N VAL A 1014 5.74 -17.36 -13.04
CA VAL A 1014 6.95 -16.86 -12.39
C VAL A 1014 6.88 -17.07 -10.89
N ASP A 1015 5.81 -16.61 -10.23
CA ASP A 1015 5.64 -16.74 -8.78
C ASP A 1015 5.62 -18.20 -8.32
N GLU A 1016 4.92 -19.07 -9.07
CA GLU A 1016 4.90 -20.51 -8.78
C GLU A 1016 6.30 -21.14 -8.89
N GLN A 1017 7.10 -20.78 -9.90
CA GLN A 1017 8.45 -21.30 -10.03
C GLN A 1017 9.40 -20.75 -8.96
N MET A 1018 9.26 -19.48 -8.57
CA MET A 1018 10.06 -18.89 -7.50
C MET A 1018 9.76 -19.56 -6.15
N LEU A 1019 8.48 -19.76 -5.83
CA LEU A 1019 8.06 -20.47 -4.62
C LEU A 1019 8.52 -21.94 -4.63
N ASN A 1020 8.48 -22.61 -5.80
CA ASN A 1020 8.97 -23.97 -5.95
C ASN A 1020 10.48 -24.09 -5.69
N VAL A 1021 11.28 -23.12 -6.15
CA VAL A 1021 12.71 -23.10 -5.85
C VAL A 1021 12.94 -22.83 -4.37
N GLN A 1022 12.26 -21.86 -3.78
CA GLN A 1022 12.40 -21.56 -2.35
C GLN A 1022 12.06 -22.78 -1.47
N ASN A 1023 10.99 -23.50 -1.79
CA ASN A 1023 10.59 -24.71 -1.07
C ASN A 1023 11.57 -25.88 -1.24
N LYS A 1024 12.13 -26.07 -2.44
CA LYS A 1024 13.11 -27.14 -2.70
C LYS A 1024 14.46 -26.88 -2.04
N ASN A 1025 14.82 -25.61 -1.91
CA ASN A 1025 16.13 -25.15 -1.51
C ASN A 1025 16.08 -24.36 -0.20
N SER A 1026 15.10 -24.63 0.68
CA SER A 1026 14.85 -23.83 1.89
C SER A 1026 16.10 -23.68 2.76
N SER A 1027 16.95 -24.71 2.84
CA SER A 1027 18.22 -24.67 3.59
C SER A 1027 19.26 -23.67 3.06
N TYR A 1028 19.15 -23.26 1.80
CA TYR A 1028 20.02 -22.26 1.18
C TYR A 1028 19.44 -20.85 1.29
N PHE A 1029 18.24 -20.68 1.83
CA PHE A 1029 17.66 -19.39 2.16
C PHE A 1029 17.68 -19.22 3.67
N VAL A 1030 17.86 -17.98 4.10
CA VAL A 1030 17.80 -17.65 5.52
C VAL A 1030 16.35 -17.69 6.01
N GLU A 1031 16.13 -18.32 7.17
CA GLU A 1031 14.79 -18.57 7.74
C GLU A 1031 14.19 -17.34 8.44
N TRP A 1032 15.02 -16.46 9.02
CA TRP A 1032 14.59 -15.29 9.77
C TRP A 1032 14.14 -14.11 8.87
N ILE A 1033 14.48 -14.11 7.58
CA ILE A 1033 13.89 -13.18 6.59
C ILE A 1033 12.75 -13.88 5.83
N PRO A 1034 11.48 -13.69 6.22
CA PRO A 1034 10.37 -14.25 5.47
C PRO A 1034 10.27 -13.58 4.08
N ASN A 1035 9.95 -14.36 3.05
CA ASN A 1035 9.73 -13.87 1.68
C ASN A 1035 10.88 -13.03 1.11
N ASN A 1036 12.09 -13.56 1.23
CA ASN A 1036 13.35 -12.91 0.84
C ASN A 1036 13.63 -12.84 -0.68
N ILE A 1037 12.80 -13.48 -1.50
CA ILE A 1037 12.92 -13.39 -2.96
C ILE A 1037 11.86 -12.45 -3.54
N LYS A 1038 12.31 -11.47 -4.33
CA LYS A 1038 11.43 -10.59 -5.11
C LYS A 1038 11.54 -10.91 -6.59
N ALA A 1039 10.39 -11.03 -7.26
CA ALA A 1039 10.32 -11.18 -8.70
C ALA A 1039 9.74 -9.92 -9.35
N SER A 1040 10.32 -9.51 -10.48
CA SER A 1040 9.80 -8.43 -11.30
C SER A 1040 9.68 -8.89 -12.75
N VAL A 1041 8.66 -8.40 -13.44
CA VAL A 1041 8.33 -8.82 -14.81
C VAL A 1041 8.19 -7.60 -15.70
N CYS A 1042 9.03 -7.53 -16.73
CA CYS A 1042 8.96 -6.54 -17.80
C CYS A 1042 8.53 -7.21 -19.11
N ASP A 1043 7.57 -6.62 -19.81
CA ASP A 1043 7.03 -7.19 -21.05
C ASP A 1043 7.99 -7.08 -22.25
N ILE A 1044 8.99 -6.19 -22.19
CA ILE A 1044 9.95 -5.93 -23.27
C ILE A 1044 11.17 -6.86 -23.14
N PRO A 1045 11.32 -7.83 -24.05
CA PRO A 1045 12.48 -8.72 -24.03
C PRO A 1045 13.74 -8.02 -24.59
N PRO A 1046 14.94 -8.49 -24.21
CA PRO A 1046 16.17 -8.01 -24.81
C PRO A 1046 16.29 -8.44 -26.28
N LYS A 1047 16.99 -7.62 -27.08
CA LYS A 1047 17.13 -7.83 -28.53
C LYS A 1047 17.78 -9.18 -28.84
N GLY A 1048 17.14 -9.97 -29.69
CA GLY A 1048 17.61 -11.32 -30.07
C GLY A 1048 17.18 -12.45 -29.14
N LEU A 1049 16.49 -12.16 -28.03
CA LEU A 1049 15.91 -13.15 -27.13
C LEU A 1049 14.40 -12.91 -27.00
N LYS A 1050 13.64 -13.98 -26.74
CA LYS A 1050 12.19 -13.86 -26.46
C LYS A 1050 11.90 -13.69 -24.98
N MET A 1051 12.74 -14.29 -24.14
CA MET A 1051 12.66 -14.24 -22.69
C MET A 1051 14.08 -14.24 -22.12
N ALA A 1052 14.28 -13.51 -21.04
CA ALA A 1052 15.52 -13.50 -20.27
C ALA A 1052 15.20 -13.25 -18.80
N VAL A 1053 16.15 -13.56 -17.92
CA VAL A 1053 16.10 -13.23 -16.51
C VAL A 1053 17.48 -12.75 -16.08
N ALA A 1054 17.50 -11.62 -15.37
CA ALA A 1054 18.66 -11.18 -14.62
C ALA A 1054 18.44 -11.46 -13.14
N PHE A 1055 19.50 -11.87 -12.47
CA PHE A 1055 19.50 -12.24 -11.07
C PHE A 1055 20.44 -11.34 -10.30
N ALA A 1056 19.98 -10.86 -9.17
CA ALA A 1056 20.79 -10.18 -8.17
C ALA A 1056 20.54 -10.88 -6.84
N GLY A 1057 21.55 -11.59 -6.33
CA GLY A 1057 21.47 -12.31 -5.07
C GLY A 1057 22.42 -11.72 -4.05
N ASN A 1058 21.91 -11.38 -2.87
CA ASN A 1058 22.74 -11.11 -1.70
C ASN A 1058 22.94 -12.44 -0.96
N SER A 1059 24.14 -13.02 -1.07
CA SER A 1059 24.47 -14.29 -0.45
C SER A 1059 25.74 -14.18 0.37
N THR A 1060 25.75 -14.91 1.49
CA THR A 1060 26.95 -15.08 2.32
C THR A 1060 28.08 -15.79 1.58
N ALA A 1061 27.80 -16.51 0.48
CA ALA A 1061 28.81 -17.14 -0.36
C ALA A 1061 29.80 -16.13 -0.98
N THR A 1062 29.42 -14.85 -1.08
CA THR A 1062 30.30 -13.77 -1.57
C THR A 1062 31.60 -13.67 -0.77
N GLN A 1063 31.63 -14.16 0.48
CA GLN A 1063 32.83 -14.24 1.31
C GLN A 1063 33.98 -15.04 0.67
N GLU A 1064 33.71 -16.03 -0.18
CA GLU A 1064 34.75 -16.82 -0.86
C GLU A 1064 35.60 -15.95 -1.78
N MET A 1065 34.94 -15.01 -2.47
CA MET A 1065 35.59 -14.04 -3.34
C MET A 1065 36.50 -13.12 -2.53
N PHE A 1066 36.00 -12.58 -1.41
CA PHE A 1066 36.78 -11.73 -0.51
C PHE A 1066 37.98 -12.49 0.08
N LYS A 1067 37.78 -13.72 0.56
CA LYS A 1067 38.87 -14.60 1.05
C LYS A 1067 39.95 -14.82 0.00
N ARG A 1068 39.56 -15.08 -1.25
CA ARG A 1068 40.52 -15.24 -2.36
C ARG A 1068 41.35 -13.98 -2.58
N VAL A 1069 40.72 -12.80 -2.64
CA VAL A 1069 41.44 -11.53 -2.80
C VAL A 1069 42.35 -11.25 -1.60
N ALA A 1070 41.88 -11.53 -0.38
CA ALA A 1070 42.64 -11.41 0.86
C ALA A 1070 43.88 -12.29 0.86
N GLU A 1071 43.76 -13.57 0.50
CA GLU A 1071 44.90 -14.49 0.46
C GLU A 1071 46.02 -14.01 -0.48
N TYR A 1072 45.66 -13.50 -1.66
CA TYR A 1072 46.62 -12.92 -2.59
C TYR A 1072 47.26 -11.64 -2.06
N PHE A 1073 46.46 -10.77 -1.46
CA PHE A 1073 46.94 -9.56 -0.80
C PHE A 1073 47.93 -9.88 0.31
N THR A 1074 47.55 -10.73 1.26
CA THR A 1074 48.40 -11.12 2.40
C THR A 1074 49.70 -11.78 1.93
N ALA A 1075 49.65 -12.61 0.89
CA ALA A 1075 50.85 -13.25 0.31
C ALA A 1075 51.86 -12.24 -0.23
N MET A 1076 51.38 -11.15 -0.85
CA MET A 1076 52.23 -10.05 -1.34
C MET A 1076 52.69 -9.12 -0.22
N PHE A 1077 51.78 -8.74 0.68
CA PHE A 1077 52.03 -7.81 1.77
C PHE A 1077 53.04 -8.34 2.77
N ARG A 1078 52.99 -9.65 3.11
CA ARG A 1078 54.03 -10.31 3.93
C ARG A 1078 55.43 -10.20 3.35
N ARG A 1079 55.56 -10.10 2.02
CA ARG A 1079 56.85 -9.94 1.32
C ARG A 1079 57.19 -8.48 1.03
N LYS A 1080 56.27 -7.54 1.34
CA LYS A 1080 56.34 -6.12 0.98
C LYS A 1080 56.67 -5.89 -0.50
N ALA A 1081 56.17 -6.77 -1.37
CA ALA A 1081 56.41 -6.68 -2.81
C ALA A 1081 55.67 -5.47 -3.38
N PHE A 1082 56.33 -4.66 -4.22
CA PHE A 1082 55.76 -3.47 -4.89
C PHE A 1082 55.19 -2.36 -3.98
N LEU A 1083 55.32 -2.48 -2.65
CA LEU A 1083 54.80 -1.51 -1.68
C LEU A 1083 55.35 -0.09 -1.89
N HIS A 1084 56.62 0.04 -2.29
CA HIS A 1084 57.28 1.32 -2.60
C HIS A 1084 56.60 2.14 -3.71
N TRP A 1085 55.76 1.52 -4.56
CA TRP A 1085 55.00 2.26 -5.57
C TRP A 1085 53.84 3.03 -4.94
N TYR A 1086 53.29 2.55 -3.83
CA TYR A 1086 52.17 3.18 -3.14
C TYR A 1086 52.67 4.18 -2.09
N THR A 1087 53.66 3.78 -1.29
CA THR A 1087 54.25 4.68 -0.28
C THR A 1087 55.01 5.85 -0.91
N GLY A 1088 55.51 5.69 -2.14
CA GLY A 1088 56.12 6.77 -2.92
C GLY A 1088 55.15 7.88 -3.33
N GLU A 1089 53.84 7.61 -3.31
CA GLU A 1089 52.77 8.56 -3.67
C GLU A 1089 52.12 9.19 -2.42
N GLY A 1090 52.63 8.89 -1.22
CA GLY A 1090 52.19 9.50 0.04
C GLY A 1090 51.35 8.60 0.95
N MET A 1091 51.11 7.34 0.58
CA MET A 1091 50.32 6.38 1.35
C MET A 1091 51.12 5.75 2.51
N ASP A 1092 50.51 5.57 3.68
CA ASP A 1092 51.15 4.87 4.80
C ASP A 1092 50.95 3.33 4.70
N GLU A 1093 51.90 2.54 5.23
CA GLU A 1093 51.75 1.09 5.37
C GLU A 1093 50.57 0.74 6.32
N MET A 1094 50.20 1.65 7.22
CA MET A 1094 49.07 1.47 8.14
C MET A 1094 47.73 1.37 7.38
N GLU A 1095 47.52 2.18 6.34
CA GLU A 1095 46.30 2.15 5.51
C GLU A 1095 46.08 0.78 4.85
N PHE A 1096 47.15 0.09 4.46
CA PHE A 1096 47.07 -1.28 3.93
C PHE A 1096 46.57 -2.27 4.99
N THR A 1097 47.01 -2.08 6.23
CA THR A 1097 46.64 -2.96 7.35
C THR A 1097 45.19 -2.70 7.77
N GLU A 1098 44.75 -1.44 7.75
CA GLU A 1098 43.36 -1.05 8.02
C GLU A 1098 42.41 -1.62 6.95
N ALA A 1099 42.76 -1.48 5.67
CA ALA A 1099 41.97 -2.05 4.58
C ALA A 1099 41.89 -3.59 4.64
N GLU A 1100 43.01 -4.26 4.99
CA GLU A 1100 43.02 -5.72 5.22
C GLU A 1100 42.12 -6.10 6.42
N SER A 1101 42.17 -5.34 7.51
CA SER A 1101 41.33 -5.58 8.69
C SER A 1101 39.85 -5.43 8.35
N ASN A 1102 39.44 -4.32 7.75
CA ASN A 1102 38.04 -4.05 7.41
C ASN A 1102 37.47 -5.12 6.46
N MET A 1103 38.27 -5.58 5.49
CA MET A 1103 37.85 -6.68 4.62
C MET A 1103 37.70 -8.02 5.38
N ASN A 1104 38.57 -8.32 6.34
CA ASN A 1104 38.44 -9.51 7.17
C ASN A 1104 37.24 -9.41 8.13
N ASP A 1105 36.95 -8.23 8.63
CA ASP A 1105 35.77 -7.94 9.46
C ASP A 1105 34.50 -8.20 8.65
N LEU A 1106 34.42 -7.68 7.41
CA LEU A 1106 33.32 -7.95 6.48
C LEU A 1106 33.14 -9.45 6.20
N VAL A 1107 34.23 -10.19 6.00
CA VAL A 1107 34.18 -11.66 5.84
C VAL A 1107 33.61 -12.34 7.08
N SER A 1108 33.91 -11.80 8.26
CA SER A 1108 33.48 -12.36 9.54
C SER A 1108 31.99 -12.06 9.78
N GLU A 1109 31.50 -10.89 9.39
CA GLU A 1109 30.06 -10.55 9.38
C GLU A 1109 29.29 -11.51 8.46
N TYR A 1110 29.74 -11.73 7.23
CA TYR A 1110 29.10 -12.71 6.34
C TYR A 1110 29.07 -14.12 6.93
N GLN A 1111 30.12 -14.52 7.65
CA GLN A 1111 30.17 -15.81 8.33
C GLN A 1111 29.20 -15.89 9.52
N GLN A 1112 29.11 -14.82 10.32
CA GLN A 1112 28.19 -14.74 11.45
C GLN A 1112 26.73 -14.92 11.01
N TYR A 1113 26.28 -14.18 9.99
CA TYR A 1113 24.91 -14.31 9.48
C TYR A 1113 24.66 -15.61 8.71
N GLN A 1114 25.72 -16.26 8.20
CA GLN A 1114 25.59 -17.59 7.61
C GLN A 1114 25.25 -18.65 8.66
N ASP A 1115 25.85 -18.54 9.85
CA ASP A 1115 25.70 -19.51 10.94
C ASP A 1115 24.51 -19.19 11.86
N ALA A 1116 23.98 -17.95 11.82
CA ALA A 1116 22.83 -17.52 12.60
C ALA A 1116 21.56 -18.37 12.36
N THR A 1117 20.83 -18.63 13.45
CA THR A 1117 19.56 -19.38 13.44
C THR A 1117 18.44 -18.57 14.11
N ALA A 1118 17.18 -18.85 13.74
CA ALA A 1118 16.01 -18.07 14.20
C ALA A 1118 15.74 -18.15 15.73
N GLU A 1119 16.41 -19.04 16.47
CA GLU A 1119 16.23 -19.18 17.92
C GLU A 1119 17.14 -18.24 18.73
N GLU A 1120 18.17 -17.63 18.12
CA GLU A 1120 19.20 -16.85 18.82
C GLU A 1120 18.93 -15.33 18.82
N GLU A 1121 17.89 -14.83 18.12
CA GLU A 1121 17.57 -13.39 18.03
C GLU A 1121 17.21 -12.71 19.37
N GLY A 1122 16.83 -13.46 20.39
CA GLY A 1122 16.44 -12.89 21.69
C GLY A 1122 17.58 -12.21 22.47
N GLU A 1123 18.85 -12.41 22.09
CA GLU A 1123 20.02 -11.84 22.78
C GLU A 1123 20.73 -10.72 21.97
N PHE A 1124 20.49 -10.57 20.66
CA PHE A 1124 21.27 -9.65 19.82
C PHE A 1124 20.69 -8.22 19.72
N ASP A 1125 19.38 -8.04 19.95
CA ASP A 1125 18.75 -6.71 19.96
C ASP A 1125 19.21 -5.84 21.16
N GLU A 1126 19.86 -6.42 22.18
CA GLU A 1126 20.34 -5.69 23.37
C GLU A 1126 21.75 -5.08 23.20
N GLU A 1127 22.59 -5.55 22.28
CA GLU A 1127 23.99 -5.08 22.16
C GLU A 1127 24.19 -3.86 21.24
N GLU A 1128 23.29 -3.59 20.27
CA GLU A 1128 23.41 -2.41 19.39
C GLU A 1128 23.03 -1.08 20.07
N GLY A 1129 22.41 -1.14 21.26
CA GLY A 1129 21.96 0.06 22.00
C GLY A 1129 23.05 0.82 22.78
N GLU A 1130 24.29 0.31 22.86
CA GLU A 1130 25.34 0.90 23.73
C GLU A 1130 26.39 1.77 23.00
N TYR A 1131 26.34 1.94 21.68
CA TYR A 1131 27.40 2.63 20.92
C TYR A 1131 27.04 3.99 20.29
N ASP A 1132 25.92 4.61 20.66
CA ASP A 1132 25.66 6.03 20.35
C ASP A 1132 25.52 6.86 21.64
N GLY A 1133 26.64 7.45 22.06
CA GLY A 1133 26.77 8.38 23.18
C GLY A 1133 27.81 9.47 22.93
#